data_AF-G3W7H7-F1
#
_entry.id   AF-G3W7H7-F1
#
_cell.length_a   1.000
_cell.length_b   1.000
_cell.length_c   1.000
_cell.angle_alpha   90.00
_cell.angle_beta   90.00
_cell.angle_gamma   90.00
#
_symmetry.space_group_name_H-M   'P 1'
#
loop_
_entity.id
_entity.type
_entity.pdbx_description
1 polymer ?
#
loop_
_entity_poly.entity_id
_entity_poly.type
_entity_poly.pdbx_seq_one_letter_code
_entity_poly.pdbx_strand_id
1 'polypeptide(L)'
;MRRSKRTQLTALDCLHLAQSREGSFSLTQPLSQRWTSKDLNWRLCPKSKKRNREQGFLRRVTDFFPVSQRSCTSDMAESGSTDENNASDDEMAFACALPQEHERESNLTPLGSVVTSRKRCLSFDQEGSQVTGRDHCGGVAKKNLKDQSTAPGEMKWEMNCLFQVPLNPGQIKQEDEENGPKPDPYYGLLGNLPCQEPQSHICSLPSEVLRHIFGFIPMDDLYKSLSLVCQLWREIISDPLFIPWKKLYHRYMMNEEQAVSEVENILLNYAILKEENLCVLNLIRYTVGTKYVQHVNFEEAKCCLKDHPLFPQAEACLCQKMLDLYNAPGGISVWALIATIILISNSMSDIQRLITCFKRPASPVTILDITETLYCMAVLLHAMREKGIKISNRIHYNISCCLYLQENSRFQAIGVKEETPTMQGKKVIIQLTHEQKKILNHEIKPLQVMKIMAFAGTGKTSTLVKYAEKWSDKKFLYVAFNKSVAKQAESVFPSNVTCKTFHSMAFRDKGRLYQIEKKLNPFKLTPFMVNSVLSEGKAGFTRAKLVCKTLENYFASADEDLNIEHVPIWWKNSQGQKVMVDHNEKQNGAYEAARLWEKMKKLEECREEAYHMTHDGYLKLWQLSKPSFGAYDAIFVDEAQDCTPAIIDIILSQPCGKIFVGDPHQQIYTFRYAINALFAVPHTHLFYLTQSFRFGAEIAYVGATLLDVCKKVRRKTLIGGNQKSTIRGSSEGQIALLCRTNASVFDEAVRVTEGKTPSRIYLIGGTKSFGLDRFIDIWILLQSDEEQRKQNLSIKDRFIRRWMHKDGYGGLKRYAVAAEDKELMAKIAVVEKYNVRIPELVKRIEKCHVNDIVFAEYVLGTVHKAKGLEFDTVQILDDFVKVPCGRHSLPQIPHFRIESFPDEEWNLLYVAVTRAKKCLIMTKSLENILTLAGEYYFQAELTRDVLKSGEVLCCVRQCNNIIPSETILTMKKGPVIYSGRKEDKGGYFCHACAEQRVGPLAFLTASPELIFSMERTFEDLELPRHEAQLFIVF
;
A
#
# COMPACT_ATOMS: atom_id res chain seq x y z
N MET A 1 38.56 -43.91 -15.52
CA MET A 1 37.19 -44.42 -15.26
C MET A 1 37.03 -44.81 -13.79
N ARG A 2 36.34 -43.99 -12.99
CA ARG A 2 35.67 -44.43 -11.76
C ARG A 2 34.25 -43.92 -11.88
N ARG A 3 33.29 -44.82 -12.16
CA ARG A 3 31.86 -44.50 -12.18
C ARG A 3 31.48 -43.97 -10.80
N SER A 4 31.20 -42.68 -10.70
CA SER A 4 30.52 -42.09 -9.56
C SER A 4 29.16 -42.77 -9.45
N LYS A 5 28.97 -43.62 -8.43
CA LYS A 5 27.64 -44.15 -8.10
C LYS A 5 26.73 -42.95 -7.87
N ARG A 6 25.73 -42.77 -8.76
CA ARG A 6 24.60 -41.87 -8.50
C ARG A 6 24.00 -42.31 -7.18
N THR A 7 24.14 -41.50 -6.14
CA THR A 7 23.39 -41.65 -4.90
C THR A 7 21.92 -41.46 -5.25
N GLN A 8 21.14 -42.54 -5.16
CA GLN A 8 19.69 -42.45 -5.19
C GLN A 8 19.27 -41.80 -3.87
N LEU A 9 18.88 -40.53 -3.95
CA LEU A 9 18.19 -39.85 -2.87
C LEU A 9 16.75 -40.34 -2.88
N THR A 10 16.25 -40.77 -1.73
CA THR A 10 14.83 -41.13 -1.59
C THR A 10 13.97 -39.86 -1.67
N ALA A 11 12.66 -40.01 -1.91
CA ALA A 11 11.73 -38.89 -1.85
C ALA A 11 11.81 -38.14 -0.51
N LEU A 12 12.10 -38.87 0.58
CA LEU A 12 12.28 -38.32 1.92
C LEU A 12 13.55 -37.45 2.03
N ASP A 13 14.66 -37.88 1.42
CA ASP A 13 15.92 -37.13 1.41
C ASP A 13 15.81 -35.84 0.59
N CYS A 14 15.09 -35.89 -0.54
CA CYS A 14 14.80 -34.72 -1.37
C CYS A 14 13.89 -33.72 -0.63
N LEU A 15 12.88 -34.23 0.08
CA LEU A 15 12.01 -33.43 0.95
C LEU A 15 12.84 -32.77 2.07
N HIS A 16 13.74 -33.51 2.70
CA HIS A 16 14.64 -33.01 3.74
C HIS A 16 15.60 -31.93 3.22
N LEU A 17 16.19 -32.12 2.02
CA LEU A 17 17.08 -31.13 1.40
C LEU A 17 16.33 -29.85 1.02
N ALA A 18 15.14 -29.97 0.45
CA ALA A 18 14.26 -28.83 0.15
C ALA A 18 13.80 -28.10 1.42
N GLN A 19 13.62 -28.81 2.54
CA GLN A 19 13.23 -28.27 3.83
C GLN A 19 14.42 -27.80 4.69
N SER A 20 15.65 -28.15 4.32
CA SER A 20 16.85 -27.79 5.08
C SER A 20 17.23 -26.32 4.92
N ARG A 21 17.82 -25.76 6.00
CA ARG A 21 18.36 -24.39 5.98
C ARG A 21 19.49 -24.28 4.95
N GLU A 22 20.32 -25.30 4.81
CA GLU A 22 21.47 -25.34 3.91
C GLU A 22 21.05 -25.38 2.42
N GLY A 23 20.06 -26.20 2.05
CA GLY A 23 19.57 -26.29 0.67
C GLY A 23 18.87 -25.02 0.19
N SER A 24 17.98 -24.46 1.00
CA SER A 24 17.23 -23.24 0.64
C SER A 24 18.08 -21.96 0.60
N PHE A 25 19.09 -21.82 1.47
CA PHE A 25 20.00 -20.68 1.44
C PHE A 25 21.01 -20.76 0.30
N SER A 26 21.53 -21.96 -0.02
CA SER A 26 22.48 -22.14 -1.13
C SER A 26 21.88 -21.78 -2.49
N LEU A 27 20.57 -21.99 -2.68
CA LEU A 27 19.84 -21.68 -3.92
C LEU A 27 19.47 -20.20 -4.06
N THR A 28 19.21 -19.52 -2.94
CA THR A 28 18.73 -18.13 -2.95
C THR A 28 19.83 -17.11 -2.72
N GLN A 29 20.97 -17.52 -2.13
CA GLN A 29 22.11 -16.66 -1.80
C GLN A 29 23.46 -17.42 -1.90
N PRO A 30 23.89 -17.82 -3.11
CA PRO A 30 25.08 -18.68 -3.28
C PRO A 30 26.42 -18.02 -2.88
N LEU A 31 26.46 -16.72 -2.58
CA LEU A 31 27.69 -15.95 -2.39
C LEU A 31 27.92 -15.39 -0.96
N SER A 32 27.09 -15.74 0.03
CA SER A 32 27.03 -14.99 1.31
C SER A 32 27.54 -15.69 2.59
N GLN A 33 28.16 -16.87 2.54
CA GLN A 33 28.51 -17.64 3.76
C GLN A 33 29.98 -17.45 4.24
N ARG A 34 30.18 -17.14 5.53
CA ARG A 34 31.47 -17.26 6.26
C ARG A 34 31.47 -18.53 7.15
N TRP A 35 32.60 -19.22 7.20
CA TRP A 35 32.78 -20.55 7.83
C TRP A 35 33.07 -20.48 9.34
N THR A 36 32.54 -21.42 10.14
CA THR A 36 32.95 -21.63 11.54
C THR A 36 33.13 -23.12 11.87
N SER A 37 34.03 -23.44 12.79
CA SER A 37 34.63 -24.76 12.98
C SER A 37 33.84 -25.76 13.84
N LYS A 38 32.53 -25.55 14.06
CA LYS A 38 31.72 -26.36 15.02
C LYS A 38 30.59 -27.19 14.38
N ASP A 39 30.50 -27.29 13.06
CA ASP A 39 29.42 -28.04 12.39
C ASP A 39 29.69 -29.57 12.33
N LEU A 40 28.69 -30.34 12.76
CA LEU A 40 28.72 -31.80 13.01
C LEU A 40 28.68 -32.69 11.74
N ASN A 41 28.54 -32.12 10.54
CA ASN A 41 28.38 -32.88 9.28
C ASN A 41 29.68 -33.00 8.45
N TRP A 42 30.72 -33.57 9.07
CA TRP A 42 32.08 -33.71 8.54
C TRP A 42 32.26 -34.64 7.32
N ARG A 43 31.19 -35.14 6.70
CA ARG A 43 31.25 -36.07 5.55
C ARG A 43 30.64 -35.55 4.24
N LEU A 44 30.17 -34.30 4.21
CA LEU A 44 29.52 -33.70 3.03
C LEU A 44 30.32 -32.55 2.37
N CYS A 45 31.60 -32.35 2.70
CA CYS A 45 32.44 -31.31 2.09
C CYS A 45 33.86 -31.81 1.71
N PRO A 46 34.49 -31.25 0.65
CA PRO A 46 35.65 -31.83 -0.03
C PRO A 46 36.95 -31.72 0.76
N LYS A 47 37.79 -32.77 0.70
CA LYS A 47 39.16 -32.78 1.23
C LYS A 47 40.12 -32.13 0.24
N SER A 48 40.87 -31.09 0.62
CA SER A 48 42.07 -30.71 -0.11
C SER A 48 43.23 -31.61 0.32
N LYS A 49 43.82 -32.36 -0.62
CA LYS A 49 45.11 -33.01 -0.38
C LYS A 49 46.18 -31.93 -0.53
N LYS A 50 46.92 -31.66 0.54
CA LYS A 50 48.21 -30.96 0.46
C LYS A 50 49.14 -31.77 -0.45
N ARG A 51 49.56 -31.18 -1.56
CA ARG A 51 50.75 -31.62 -2.31
C ARG A 51 51.67 -30.43 -2.42
N ASN A 52 52.86 -30.58 -1.85
CA ASN A 52 54.00 -29.68 -1.99
C ASN A 52 54.29 -29.46 -3.48
N ARG A 53 54.45 -28.20 -3.89
CA ARG A 53 55.22 -27.84 -5.08
C ARG A 53 55.99 -26.55 -4.84
N GLU A 54 57.23 -26.62 -5.26
CA GLU A 54 58.30 -25.64 -5.20
C GLU A 54 58.03 -24.41 -6.07
N GLN A 55 58.90 -23.42 -5.88
CA GLN A 55 58.94 -22.09 -6.48
C GLN A 55 58.73 -22.06 -8.01
N GLY A 56 58.00 -21.03 -8.46
CA GLY A 56 57.94 -20.60 -9.86
C GLY A 56 57.10 -19.33 -10.01
N PHE A 57 57.76 -18.21 -10.28
CA PHE A 57 57.20 -16.87 -10.46
C PHE A 57 56.08 -16.80 -11.53
N LEU A 58 55.01 -16.02 -11.28
CA LEU A 58 54.34 -15.25 -12.33
C LEU A 58 53.81 -13.92 -11.79
N ARG A 59 54.21 -12.83 -12.47
CA ARG A 59 54.03 -11.42 -12.12
C ARG A 59 52.58 -10.94 -12.26
N ARG A 60 52.22 -9.96 -11.42
CA ARG A 60 51.01 -9.14 -11.53
C ARG A 60 51.07 -8.26 -12.79
N VAL A 61 49.94 -8.12 -13.48
CA VAL A 61 49.73 -7.13 -14.53
C VAL A 61 49.15 -5.87 -13.86
N THR A 62 50.05 -4.98 -13.47
CA THR A 62 49.79 -3.55 -13.26
C THR A 62 51.08 -2.87 -13.67
N ASP A 63 51.14 -2.34 -14.90
CA ASP A 63 52.04 -1.25 -15.34
C ASP A 63 51.83 -0.93 -16.83
N PHE A 64 51.18 0.21 -17.08
CA PHE A 64 51.22 1.09 -18.26
C PHE A 64 50.42 2.34 -17.79
N PHE A 65 50.96 3.46 -17.32
CA PHE A 65 52.06 4.35 -17.76
C PHE A 65 52.39 5.36 -16.58
N PRO A 66 53.40 6.27 -16.66
CA PRO A 66 54.55 6.30 -15.74
C PRO A 66 54.60 7.41 -14.66
N VAL A 67 55.42 7.10 -13.66
CA VAL A 67 56.27 7.88 -12.72
C VAL A 67 56.37 9.41 -12.91
N SER A 68 56.14 10.15 -11.81
CA SER A 68 57.16 11.09 -11.28
C SER A 68 57.17 11.08 -9.74
N GLN A 69 58.40 11.04 -9.23
CA GLN A 69 58.89 10.92 -7.85
C GLN A 69 58.33 12.02 -6.91
N ARG A 70 58.29 11.90 -5.56
CA ARG A 70 59.39 11.56 -4.64
C ARG A 70 58.86 11.49 -3.19
N SER A 71 59.35 10.50 -2.41
CA SER A 71 59.80 10.52 -0.99
C SER A 71 58.98 11.27 0.09
N CYS A 72 58.81 10.83 1.33
CA CYS A 72 59.34 9.71 2.13
C CYS A 72 58.68 9.78 3.53
N THR A 73 58.69 8.63 4.25
CA THR A 73 58.85 8.44 5.72
C THR A 73 57.87 9.15 6.66
N SER A 74 57.05 8.47 7.46
CA SER A 74 57.30 7.63 8.67
C SER A 74 56.33 8.20 9.73
N ASP A 75 55.87 7.59 10.81
CA ASP A 75 56.11 6.35 11.53
C ASP A 75 54.92 6.19 12.51
N MET A 76 54.66 4.95 12.96
CA MET A 76 54.28 4.51 14.32
C MET A 76 53.14 5.25 15.08
N ALA A 77 52.03 4.58 15.44
CA ALA A 77 51.83 3.84 16.72
C ALA A 77 51.89 4.78 17.96
N GLU A 78 51.01 4.78 18.95
CA GLU A 78 50.31 3.69 19.63
C GLU A 78 49.41 4.30 20.75
N SER A 79 48.59 3.47 21.42
CA SER A 79 47.89 3.67 22.71
C SER A 79 46.70 4.65 22.75
N GLY A 80 45.50 4.33 23.23
CA GLY A 80 45.10 3.60 24.45
C GLY A 80 45.02 4.64 25.60
N SER A 81 43.97 4.84 26.39
CA SER A 81 42.83 4.02 26.81
C SER A 81 41.85 4.90 27.61
N THR A 82 40.57 4.51 27.63
CA THR A 82 39.55 4.61 28.71
C THR A 82 39.57 5.77 29.70
N ASP A 83 38.40 6.43 29.84
CA ASP A 83 37.75 6.58 31.15
C ASP A 83 36.23 6.75 31.00
N GLU A 84 35.50 5.97 31.81
CA GLU A 84 34.06 6.09 32.08
C GLU A 84 33.84 7.20 33.12
N ASN A 85 32.77 7.98 32.99
CA ASN A 85 31.96 8.35 34.16
C ASN A 85 30.56 8.86 33.80
N ASN A 86 29.64 8.49 34.69
CA ASN A 86 28.19 8.65 34.64
C ASN A 86 27.71 10.08 34.95
N ALA A 87 26.48 10.34 34.47
CA ALA A 87 25.35 10.91 35.21
C ALA A 87 24.83 12.32 34.85
N SER A 88 23.49 12.32 34.80
CA SER A 88 22.49 13.33 35.17
C SER A 88 22.18 14.51 34.24
N ASP A 89 20.89 14.50 33.86
CA ASP A 89 20.04 15.63 33.50
C ASP A 89 20.24 16.84 34.43
N ASP A 90 20.31 18.05 33.86
CA ASP A 90 19.34 19.12 34.18
C ASP A 90 19.51 20.36 33.30
N GLU A 91 18.47 21.18 33.37
CA GLU A 91 18.07 22.27 32.50
C GLU A 91 18.94 23.54 32.50
N MET A 92 18.71 24.34 31.45
CA MET A 92 18.65 25.81 31.43
C MET A 92 19.93 26.67 31.44
N ALA A 93 19.81 27.71 30.62
CA ALA A 93 20.42 29.04 30.69
C ALA A 93 21.81 29.28 30.04
N PHE A 94 21.74 30.17 29.05
CA PHE A 94 22.78 30.94 28.39
C PHE A 94 23.76 31.63 29.35
N ALA A 95 25.04 31.69 28.98
CA ALA A 95 25.79 32.95 28.83
C ALA A 95 27.26 32.73 28.36
N CYS A 96 27.70 33.63 27.47
CA CYS A 96 29.06 34.15 27.28
C CYS A 96 30.21 33.21 26.86
N ALA A 97 30.78 33.44 25.67
CA ALA A 97 31.98 34.28 25.52
C ALA A 97 32.53 34.19 24.08
N LEU A 98 32.79 35.35 23.49
CA LEU A 98 33.59 35.54 22.27
C LEU A 98 35.05 35.11 22.51
N PRO A 99 35.79 34.80 21.44
CA PRO A 99 36.89 35.71 21.09
C PRO A 99 36.78 36.26 19.66
N GLN A 100 37.14 37.53 19.53
CA GLN A 100 37.40 38.25 18.30
C GLN A 100 38.79 37.91 17.72
N GLU A 101 38.95 38.37 16.47
CA GLU A 101 40.19 38.70 15.73
C GLU A 101 40.77 37.59 14.84
N HIS A 102 40.69 37.75 13.51
CA HIS A 102 41.50 38.71 12.75
C HIS A 102 40.96 38.91 11.32
N GLU A 103 40.83 40.17 10.95
CA GLU A 103 40.67 40.66 9.58
C GLU A 103 41.95 40.48 8.77
N ARG A 104 41.82 40.14 7.48
CA ARG A 104 42.67 40.66 6.40
C ARG A 104 41.85 40.80 5.13
N GLU A 105 41.57 42.05 4.77
CA GLU A 105 41.19 42.48 3.42
C GLU A 105 42.38 42.34 2.46
N SER A 106 42.11 41.96 1.22
CA SER A 106 42.95 42.38 0.08
C SER A 106 42.10 42.39 -1.20
N ASN A 107 41.80 43.61 -1.63
CA ASN A 107 41.27 43.97 -2.94
C ASN A 107 42.27 43.61 -4.05
N LEU A 108 41.87 42.83 -5.06
CA LEU A 108 42.45 42.85 -6.41
C LEU A 108 41.41 42.37 -7.45
N THR A 109 40.84 43.32 -8.19
CA THR A 109 40.44 43.21 -9.61
C THR A 109 41.49 44.01 -10.42
N PRO A 110 41.74 43.78 -11.74
CA PRO A 110 40.71 43.59 -12.77
C PRO A 110 41.04 42.71 -14.00
N LEU A 111 40.00 42.58 -14.87
CA LEU A 111 39.99 42.24 -16.31
C LEU A 111 40.51 40.84 -16.73
N GLY A 112 39.85 40.03 -17.58
CA GLY A 112 38.62 40.16 -18.35
C GLY A 112 38.64 39.12 -19.48
N SER A 113 37.58 38.33 -19.65
CA SER A 113 37.23 37.68 -20.93
C SER A 113 35.73 37.38 -20.94
N VAL A 114 35.03 38.03 -21.87
CA VAL A 114 33.58 38.00 -22.11
C VAL A 114 33.25 36.93 -23.16
N VAL A 115 31.97 36.54 -23.20
CA VAL A 115 31.19 35.89 -24.31
C VAL A 115 31.02 34.37 -24.13
N THR A 116 29.83 33.74 -24.08
CA THR A 116 28.41 34.17 -24.13
C THR A 116 27.51 33.06 -23.57
N SER A 117 26.42 33.48 -22.94
CA SER A 117 25.25 32.69 -22.57
C SER A 117 24.41 32.25 -23.79
N ARG A 118 23.93 31.01 -23.81
CA ARG A 118 22.84 30.56 -24.70
C ARG A 118 21.64 30.06 -23.89
N LYS A 119 20.59 30.89 -23.85
CA LYS A 119 19.19 30.49 -23.67
C LYS A 119 18.66 29.99 -25.02
N ARG A 120 17.79 28.97 -25.02
CA ARG A 120 16.84 28.72 -26.11
C ARG A 120 15.48 28.37 -25.51
N CYS A 121 14.55 29.32 -25.65
CA CYS A 121 13.12 29.06 -25.79
C CYS A 121 12.84 28.64 -27.24
N LEU A 122 11.84 27.79 -27.45
CA LEU A 122 11.23 27.54 -28.75
C LEU A 122 9.77 28.02 -28.68
N SER A 123 9.45 28.99 -29.53
CA SER A 123 8.13 29.50 -29.84
C SER A 123 7.47 28.65 -30.94
N PHE A 124 6.15 28.52 -30.88
CA PHE A 124 5.30 28.01 -31.97
C PHE A 124 4.80 29.19 -32.80
N ASP A 125 4.84 29.04 -34.12
CA ASP A 125 4.48 30.03 -35.13
C ASP A 125 2.97 30.31 -35.22
N GLN A 126 2.68 31.53 -35.66
CA GLN A 126 1.36 32.05 -35.98
C GLN A 126 1.41 32.61 -37.41
N GLU A 127 0.51 32.17 -38.29
CA GLU A 127 0.03 32.89 -39.48
C GLU A 127 -1.51 32.80 -39.38
N GLY A 128 -2.33 33.87 -39.30
CA GLY A 128 -2.46 35.03 -40.18
C GLY A 128 -3.44 34.65 -41.33
N SER A 129 -4.75 34.97 -41.32
CA SER A 129 -5.27 36.27 -41.74
C SER A 129 -6.82 36.34 -41.71
N GLN A 130 -7.33 37.42 -41.11
CA GLN A 130 -8.41 38.35 -41.53
C GLN A 130 -9.70 37.95 -42.30
N VAL A 131 -10.80 38.62 -41.86
CA VAL A 131 -11.96 39.19 -42.61
C VAL A 131 -13.36 38.57 -42.39
N THR A 132 -14.16 39.32 -41.62
CA THR A 132 -15.61 39.66 -41.65
C THR A 132 -16.67 38.74 -42.28
N GLY A 133 -17.84 38.65 -41.63
CA GLY A 133 -19.13 38.72 -42.35
C GLY A 133 -20.27 37.80 -41.90
N ARG A 134 -21.21 38.37 -41.15
CA ARG A 134 -22.69 38.22 -41.18
C ARG A 134 -23.39 36.93 -41.66
N ASP A 135 -24.35 36.55 -40.82
CA ASP A 135 -25.78 36.27 -41.10
C ASP A 135 -26.30 34.88 -41.52
N HIS A 136 -27.24 34.43 -40.68
CA HIS A 136 -28.56 33.85 -40.98
C HIS A 136 -28.73 32.39 -41.45
N CYS A 137 -29.32 31.62 -40.51
CA CYS A 137 -30.60 30.91 -40.62
C CYS A 137 -30.85 29.87 -41.74
N GLY A 138 -31.22 28.63 -41.34
CA GLY A 138 -32.16 27.81 -42.10
C GLY A 138 -31.87 26.31 -42.24
N GLY A 139 -32.53 25.49 -41.42
CA GLY A 139 -33.46 24.46 -41.92
C GLY A 139 -32.99 23.09 -42.46
N VAL A 140 -33.40 22.06 -41.71
CA VAL A 140 -34.13 20.84 -42.18
C VAL A 140 -33.36 19.56 -42.60
N ALA A 141 -33.73 18.49 -41.87
CA ALA A 141 -33.91 17.06 -42.22
C ALA A 141 -32.74 16.04 -42.32
N LYS A 142 -32.73 15.19 -41.27
CA LYS A 142 -32.50 13.71 -41.19
C LYS A 142 -32.11 12.93 -42.45
N LYS A 143 -31.03 12.14 -42.35
CA LYS A 143 -31.02 10.67 -42.55
C LYS A 143 -29.72 10.02 -42.03
N ASN A 144 -29.88 8.78 -41.55
CA ASN A 144 -28.96 7.93 -40.78
C ASN A 144 -27.66 7.53 -41.52
N LEU A 145 -26.54 7.39 -40.78
CA LEU A 145 -25.58 6.27 -40.93
C LEU A 145 -24.61 6.19 -39.72
N LYS A 146 -24.11 4.98 -39.50
CA LYS A 146 -23.41 4.43 -38.33
C LYS A 146 -21.98 4.96 -38.10
N ASP A 147 -21.54 4.74 -36.86
CA ASP A 147 -20.17 4.63 -36.33
C ASP A 147 -19.25 5.86 -36.35
N GLN A 148 -18.90 6.35 -35.15
CA GLN A 148 -17.54 6.35 -34.59
C GLN A 148 -17.49 7.27 -33.36
N SER A 149 -17.32 6.67 -32.18
CA SER A 149 -16.98 7.41 -30.96
C SER A 149 -15.46 7.37 -30.79
N THR A 150 -14.86 8.55 -30.86
CA THR A 150 -13.46 8.84 -30.59
C THR A 150 -13.21 8.83 -29.08
N ALA A 151 -12.32 7.94 -28.64
CA ALA A 151 -11.79 7.93 -27.28
C ALA A 151 -10.66 8.98 -27.13
N PRO A 152 -10.55 9.67 -25.98
CA PRO A 152 -9.40 10.52 -25.67
C PRO A 152 -8.19 9.67 -25.23
N GLY A 153 -7.03 10.02 -25.79
CA GLY A 153 -5.80 9.22 -25.78
C GLY A 153 -5.15 9.00 -24.42
N GLU A 154 -4.75 7.75 -24.19
CA GLU A 154 -3.78 7.35 -23.17
C GLU A 154 -2.37 7.41 -23.75
N MET A 155 -1.50 8.16 -23.07
CA MET A 155 -0.09 8.34 -23.40
C MET A 155 0.70 7.13 -22.89
N LYS A 156 0.99 6.17 -23.78
CA LYS A 156 1.90 5.05 -23.51
C LYS A 156 3.36 5.55 -23.46
N TRP A 157 4.06 5.30 -22.36
CA TRP A 157 5.51 5.39 -22.29
C TRP A 157 6.10 4.00 -22.54
N GLU A 158 6.71 3.83 -23.71
CA GLU A 158 7.43 2.62 -24.10
C GLU A 158 8.74 2.49 -23.30
N MET A 159 8.91 1.35 -22.63
CA MET A 159 10.15 0.97 -21.98
C MET A 159 10.90 0.04 -22.93
N ASN A 160 11.73 0.64 -23.79
CA ASN A 160 12.59 -0.09 -24.72
C ASN A 160 13.71 -0.83 -23.95
N CYS A 161 13.59 -2.15 -23.84
CA CYS A 161 14.73 -3.04 -23.69
C CYS A 161 14.86 -3.87 -24.97
N LEU A 162 15.71 -3.37 -25.87
CA LEU A 162 16.13 -4.04 -27.10
C LEU A 162 16.93 -5.30 -26.77
N PHE A 163 16.44 -6.47 -27.18
CA PHE A 163 17.24 -7.57 -27.75
C PHE A 163 16.30 -8.43 -28.62
N GLN A 164 16.13 -8.02 -29.88
CA GLN A 164 15.63 -8.90 -30.94
C GLN A 164 16.75 -9.06 -31.96
N VAL A 165 17.24 -10.29 -32.13
CA VAL A 165 17.99 -10.72 -33.31
C VAL A 165 16.95 -11.28 -34.30
N PRO A 166 16.88 -10.80 -35.55
CA PRO A 166 15.91 -11.32 -36.50
C PRO A 166 16.40 -12.63 -37.13
N LEU A 167 15.54 -13.65 -37.15
CA LEU A 167 15.70 -14.86 -37.97
C LEU A 167 14.89 -14.68 -39.26
N ASN A 168 15.59 -14.58 -40.40
CA ASN A 168 14.99 -14.71 -41.73
C ASN A 168 15.06 -16.18 -42.18
N PRO A 169 13.97 -16.77 -42.72
CA PRO A 169 14.01 -18.07 -43.36
C PRO A 169 14.32 -17.91 -44.86
N GLY A 170 15.42 -18.49 -45.34
CA GLY A 170 15.72 -18.50 -46.78
C GLY A 170 17.00 -19.21 -47.18
N GLN A 171 16.83 -20.33 -47.88
CA GLN A 171 17.77 -21.02 -48.78
C GLN A 171 18.89 -21.89 -48.20
N ILE A 172 18.68 -23.18 -48.44
CA ILE A 172 19.63 -24.29 -48.37
C ILE A 172 20.72 -24.11 -49.43
N LYS A 173 21.98 -24.11 -49.01
CA LYS A 173 23.11 -24.66 -49.79
C LYS A 173 24.02 -25.43 -48.84
N GLN A 174 24.24 -26.71 -49.14
CA GLN A 174 25.30 -27.53 -48.57
C GLN A 174 26.64 -27.01 -49.11
N GLU A 175 27.63 -26.83 -48.24
CA GLU A 175 29.05 -27.15 -48.49
C GLU A 175 29.86 -27.04 -47.19
N ASP A 176 30.49 -28.17 -46.88
CA ASP A 176 31.73 -28.47 -46.13
C ASP A 176 31.91 -28.22 -44.63
N GLU A 177 32.31 -29.31 -43.99
CA GLU A 177 32.81 -29.46 -42.62
C GLU A 177 34.11 -28.67 -42.40
N GLU A 178 34.10 -27.75 -41.43
CA GLU A 178 35.32 -27.38 -40.71
C GLU A 178 35.00 -27.20 -39.22
N ASN A 179 35.74 -27.92 -38.38
CA ASN A 179 35.58 -28.02 -36.92
C ASN A 179 35.59 -26.65 -36.21
N GLY A 180 34.40 -26.14 -35.86
CA GLY A 180 34.23 -25.05 -34.90
C GLY A 180 34.36 -25.52 -33.44
N PRO A 181 34.85 -24.68 -32.51
CA PRO A 181 35.11 -25.08 -31.12
C PRO A 181 33.80 -25.45 -30.40
N LYS A 182 33.79 -26.57 -29.68
CA LYS A 182 32.66 -27.01 -28.86
C LYS A 182 32.19 -25.89 -27.91
N PRO A 183 30.88 -25.65 -27.77
CA PRO A 183 30.36 -24.62 -26.88
C PRO A 183 30.69 -24.98 -25.42
N ASP A 184 31.20 -24.00 -24.69
CA ASP A 184 31.56 -24.12 -23.28
C ASP A 184 30.30 -24.51 -22.44
N PRO A 185 30.33 -25.63 -21.70
CA PRO A 185 29.17 -26.14 -20.95
C PRO A 185 28.75 -25.30 -19.73
N TYR A 186 29.47 -24.22 -19.40
CA TYR A 186 29.23 -23.44 -18.18
C TYR A 186 29.07 -21.94 -18.46
N TYR A 187 27.83 -21.45 -18.53
CA TYR A 187 27.57 -20.02 -18.43
C TYR A 187 27.57 -19.58 -16.96
N GLY A 188 28.36 -18.54 -16.64
CA GLY A 188 28.39 -17.80 -15.37
C GLY A 188 29.04 -16.43 -15.57
N LEU A 189 28.67 -15.42 -14.76
CA LEU A 189 29.08 -14.00 -14.87
C LEU A 189 30.61 -13.74 -14.73
N LEU A 190 31.40 -14.77 -14.47
CA LEU A 190 32.86 -14.78 -14.53
C LEU A 190 33.23 -16.07 -15.25
N GLY A 191 33.62 -15.99 -16.53
CA GLY A 191 34.06 -17.18 -17.28
C GLY A 191 35.18 -17.88 -16.53
N ASN A 192 35.00 -19.15 -16.18
CA ASN A 192 36.04 -19.94 -15.54
C ASN A 192 36.95 -20.55 -16.61
N LEU A 193 38.27 -20.49 -16.36
CA LEU A 193 39.30 -21.15 -17.17
C LEU A 193 39.07 -22.68 -17.23
N PRO A 194 39.58 -23.39 -18.27
CA PRO A 194 39.17 -24.77 -18.64
C PRO A 194 39.57 -25.92 -17.67
N CYS A 195 39.70 -25.67 -16.37
CA CYS A 195 40.12 -26.70 -15.42
C CYS A 195 39.61 -26.53 -13.97
N GLN A 196 38.43 -25.95 -13.78
CA GLN A 196 37.76 -25.97 -12.47
C GLN A 196 36.35 -26.54 -12.60
N GLU A 197 36.17 -27.78 -12.11
CA GLU A 197 34.84 -28.36 -11.89
C GLU A 197 34.02 -27.43 -10.97
N PRO A 198 32.75 -27.13 -11.30
CA PRO A 198 31.91 -26.28 -10.45
C PRO A 198 31.74 -26.92 -9.07
N GLN A 199 32.18 -26.22 -8.03
CA GLN A 199 32.11 -26.67 -6.63
C GLN A 199 30.69 -26.60 -6.03
N SER A 200 29.62 -26.69 -6.84
CA SER A 200 28.24 -26.63 -6.34
C SER A 200 27.56 -28.01 -6.37
N HIS A 201 27.37 -28.59 -5.18
CA HIS A 201 26.71 -29.89 -4.98
C HIS A 201 25.27 -29.95 -5.54
N ILE A 202 24.59 -28.82 -5.72
CA ILE A 202 23.21 -28.77 -6.27
C ILE A 202 23.18 -29.12 -7.76
N CYS A 203 24.20 -28.76 -8.53
CA CYS A 203 24.29 -29.12 -9.94
C CYS A 203 24.51 -30.63 -10.15
N SER A 204 24.79 -31.38 -9.08
CA SER A 204 24.88 -32.85 -9.10
C SER A 204 23.54 -33.56 -8.84
N LEU A 205 22.49 -32.82 -8.45
CA LEU A 205 21.16 -33.39 -8.26
C LEU A 205 20.53 -33.81 -9.59
N PRO A 206 19.76 -34.91 -9.62
CA PRO A 206 18.97 -35.28 -10.80
C PRO A 206 18.02 -34.16 -11.24
N SER A 207 17.75 -34.07 -12.54
CA SER A 207 16.88 -33.03 -13.11
C SER A 207 15.45 -33.09 -12.55
N GLU A 208 14.98 -34.27 -12.16
CA GLU A 208 13.68 -34.48 -11.51
C GLU A 208 13.60 -33.80 -10.14
N VAL A 209 14.68 -33.87 -9.36
CA VAL A 209 14.77 -33.22 -8.05
C VAL A 209 14.86 -31.71 -8.22
N LEU A 210 15.65 -31.24 -9.19
CA LEU A 210 15.75 -29.82 -9.53
C LEU A 210 14.42 -29.25 -9.99
N ARG A 211 13.66 -29.97 -10.83
CA ARG A 211 12.29 -29.59 -11.24
C ARG A 211 11.37 -29.43 -10.02
N HIS A 212 11.39 -30.38 -9.09
CA HIS A 212 10.60 -30.25 -7.86
C HIS A 212 10.99 -29.05 -7.01
N ILE A 213 12.29 -28.81 -6.82
CA ILE A 213 12.78 -27.65 -6.05
C ILE A 213 12.38 -26.34 -6.74
N PHE A 214 12.66 -26.21 -8.04
CA PHE A 214 12.36 -25.01 -8.82
C PHE A 214 10.86 -24.71 -8.87
N GLY A 215 10.00 -25.74 -8.83
CA GLY A 215 8.55 -25.56 -8.78
C GLY A 215 8.06 -24.70 -7.60
N PHE A 216 8.78 -24.70 -6.47
CA PHE A 216 8.42 -23.93 -5.28
C PHE A 216 9.09 -22.54 -5.20
N ILE A 217 9.92 -22.17 -6.18
CA ILE A 217 10.62 -20.89 -6.20
C ILE A 217 9.77 -19.86 -6.97
N PRO A 218 9.67 -18.59 -6.52
CA PRO A 218 8.94 -17.56 -7.26
C PRO A 218 9.42 -17.37 -8.70
N MET A 219 8.51 -17.06 -9.62
CA MET A 219 8.80 -16.91 -11.05
C MET A 219 9.86 -15.84 -11.37
N ASP A 220 9.83 -14.72 -10.63
CA ASP A 220 10.80 -13.64 -10.82
C ASP A 220 12.25 -14.13 -10.56
N ASP A 221 12.44 -15.07 -9.63
CA ASP A 221 13.77 -15.59 -9.29
C ASP A 221 14.21 -16.69 -10.25
N LEU A 222 13.27 -17.51 -10.73
CA LEU A 222 13.51 -18.48 -11.78
C LEU A 222 14.05 -17.79 -13.05
N TYR A 223 13.38 -16.73 -13.51
CA TYR A 223 13.78 -16.03 -14.73
C TYR A 223 14.99 -15.09 -14.56
N LYS A 224 15.11 -14.37 -13.45
CA LYS A 224 16.15 -13.34 -13.30
C LYS A 224 17.45 -13.84 -12.68
N SER A 225 17.39 -14.91 -11.89
CA SER A 225 18.56 -15.39 -11.13
C SER A 225 18.95 -16.80 -11.56
N LEU A 226 18.04 -17.76 -11.48
CA LEU A 226 18.37 -19.18 -11.65
C LEU A 226 18.66 -19.56 -13.10
N SER A 227 17.98 -18.92 -14.07
CA SER A 227 18.24 -19.09 -15.50
C SER A 227 19.66 -18.72 -15.93
N LEU A 228 20.36 -17.90 -15.13
CA LEU A 228 21.70 -17.39 -15.40
C LEU A 228 22.81 -18.22 -14.75
N VAL A 229 22.45 -19.28 -14.00
CA VAL A 229 23.43 -20.05 -13.21
C VAL A 229 24.18 -21.09 -14.03
N CYS A 230 23.48 -21.87 -14.87
CA CYS A 230 24.10 -22.82 -15.80
C CYS A 230 23.12 -23.26 -16.91
N GLN A 231 23.63 -23.93 -17.95
CA GLN A 231 22.81 -24.41 -19.09
C GLN A 231 21.73 -25.41 -18.64
N LEU A 232 22.05 -26.37 -17.77
CA LEU A 232 21.08 -27.35 -17.27
C LEU A 232 19.88 -26.68 -16.57
N TRP A 233 20.13 -25.66 -15.75
CA TRP A 233 19.04 -24.95 -15.05
C TRP A 233 18.21 -24.15 -16.03
N ARG A 234 18.86 -23.50 -17.01
CA ARG A 234 18.18 -22.81 -18.08
C ARG A 234 17.32 -23.75 -18.91
N GLU A 235 17.81 -24.93 -19.28
CA GLU A 235 17.04 -25.95 -20.02
C GLU A 235 15.80 -26.39 -19.25
N ILE A 236 15.92 -26.68 -17.95
CA ILE A 236 14.78 -27.04 -17.11
C ILE A 236 13.77 -25.89 -17.04
N ILE A 237 14.24 -24.66 -16.83
CA ILE A 237 13.35 -23.49 -16.70
C ILE A 237 12.70 -23.13 -18.04
N SER A 238 13.40 -23.31 -19.15
CA SER A 238 12.90 -23.04 -20.51
C SER A 238 11.96 -24.12 -21.05
N ASP A 239 11.94 -25.32 -20.46
CA ASP A 239 11.03 -26.40 -20.84
C ASP A 239 9.55 -25.98 -20.71
N PRO A 240 8.75 -25.97 -21.80
CA PRO A 240 7.35 -25.55 -21.75
C PRO A 240 6.47 -26.46 -20.87
N LEU A 241 6.85 -27.73 -20.68
CA LEU A 241 6.11 -28.69 -19.85
C LEU A 241 6.41 -28.52 -18.35
N PHE A 242 7.47 -27.79 -18.00
CA PHE A 242 7.79 -27.48 -16.62
C PHE A 242 6.96 -26.30 -16.13
N ILE A 243 6.11 -26.53 -15.13
CA ILE A 243 5.23 -25.55 -14.46
C ILE A 243 4.42 -24.65 -15.43
N PRO A 244 3.68 -25.25 -16.39
CA PRO A 244 3.02 -24.52 -17.48
C PRO A 244 2.02 -23.47 -16.96
N TRP A 245 1.22 -23.78 -15.94
CA TRP A 245 0.20 -22.89 -15.43
C TRP A 245 0.78 -21.74 -14.63
N LYS A 246 1.81 -22.00 -13.84
CA LYS A 246 2.54 -20.95 -13.13
C LYS A 246 3.23 -19.97 -14.09
N LYS A 247 3.81 -20.47 -15.18
CA LYS A 247 4.35 -19.64 -16.27
C LYS A 247 3.26 -18.84 -16.97
N LEU A 248 2.13 -19.48 -17.32
CA LEU A 248 1.01 -18.81 -17.96
C LEU A 248 0.43 -17.72 -17.06
N TYR A 249 0.27 -17.96 -15.76
CA TYR A 249 -0.18 -16.97 -14.78
C TYR A 249 0.73 -15.73 -14.74
N HIS A 250 2.05 -15.93 -14.69
CA HIS A 250 2.99 -14.81 -14.70
C HIS A 250 2.92 -14.01 -15.99
N ARG A 251 2.93 -14.68 -17.16
CA ARG A 251 2.80 -14.03 -18.47
C ARG A 251 1.48 -13.28 -18.63
N TYR A 252 0.38 -13.88 -18.17
CA TYR A 252 -0.95 -13.27 -18.19
C TYR A 252 -1.01 -12.03 -17.27
N MET A 253 -0.43 -12.09 -16.08
CA MET A 253 -0.32 -10.93 -15.17
C MET A 253 0.57 -9.80 -15.69
N MET A 254 1.49 -10.11 -16.61
CA MET A 254 2.29 -9.12 -17.33
C MET A 254 1.57 -8.55 -18.57
N ASN A 255 0.32 -8.96 -18.84
CA ASN A 255 -0.45 -8.62 -20.04
C ASN A 255 0.29 -8.96 -21.36
N GLU A 256 0.97 -10.10 -21.41
CA GLU A 256 1.58 -10.58 -22.64
C GLU A 256 0.51 -11.03 -23.65
N GLU A 257 0.53 -10.47 -24.87
CA GLU A 257 -0.53 -10.67 -25.87
C GLU A 257 -0.78 -12.15 -26.21
N GLN A 258 0.29 -12.95 -26.34
CA GLN A 258 0.20 -14.38 -26.61
C GLN A 258 -0.50 -15.15 -25.49
N ALA A 259 -0.14 -14.86 -24.23
CA ALA A 259 -0.74 -15.49 -23.06
C ALA A 259 -2.21 -15.08 -22.88
N VAL A 260 -2.53 -13.80 -23.15
CA VAL A 260 -3.92 -13.32 -23.14
C VAL A 260 -4.74 -14.04 -24.20
N SER A 261 -4.25 -14.15 -25.44
CA SER A 261 -4.94 -14.87 -26.52
C SER A 261 -5.09 -16.37 -26.22
N GLU A 262 -4.06 -17.01 -25.65
CA GLU A 262 -4.10 -18.42 -25.22
C GLU A 262 -5.24 -18.65 -24.21
N VAL A 263 -5.33 -17.81 -23.18
CA VAL A 263 -6.37 -17.90 -22.15
C VAL A 263 -7.76 -17.56 -22.71
N GLU A 264 -7.87 -16.59 -23.61
CA GLU A 264 -9.13 -16.25 -24.27
C GLU A 264 -9.66 -17.40 -25.13
N ASN A 265 -8.79 -18.07 -25.88
CA ASN A 265 -9.14 -19.26 -26.66
C ASN A 265 -9.60 -20.40 -25.74
N ILE A 266 -8.97 -20.58 -24.57
CA ILE A 266 -9.43 -21.54 -23.57
C ILE A 266 -10.85 -21.21 -23.10
N LEU A 267 -11.14 -19.95 -22.78
CA LEU A 267 -12.47 -19.53 -22.34
C LEU A 267 -13.53 -19.76 -23.43
N LEU A 268 -13.22 -19.46 -24.69
CA LEU A 268 -14.11 -19.66 -25.83
C LEU A 268 -14.38 -21.15 -26.10
N ASN A 269 -13.33 -21.97 -26.20
CA ASN A 269 -13.43 -23.38 -26.55
C ASN A 269 -14.22 -24.20 -25.53
N TYR A 270 -14.19 -23.79 -24.26
CA TYR A 270 -14.92 -24.47 -23.17
C TYR A 270 -16.22 -23.75 -22.78
N ALA A 271 -16.70 -22.79 -23.58
CA ALA A 271 -17.93 -22.05 -23.32
C ALA A 271 -17.97 -21.43 -21.90
N ILE A 272 -16.85 -20.85 -21.48
CA ILE A 272 -16.70 -20.10 -20.22
C ILE A 272 -16.92 -18.61 -20.54
N LEU A 273 -18.13 -18.31 -21.00
CA LEU A 273 -18.53 -16.97 -21.45
C LEU A 273 -19.58 -16.38 -20.51
N LYS A 274 -19.81 -15.07 -20.63
CA LYS A 274 -20.74 -14.34 -19.77
C LYS A 274 -22.20 -14.73 -20.04
N GLU A 275 -22.50 -15.09 -21.28
CA GLU A 275 -23.81 -15.49 -21.76
C GLU A 275 -24.18 -16.92 -21.31
N GLU A 276 -23.18 -17.72 -20.97
CA GLU A 276 -23.34 -19.14 -20.65
C GLU A 276 -23.61 -19.37 -19.16
N ASN A 277 -24.78 -19.93 -18.86
CA ASN A 277 -25.19 -20.21 -17.48
C ASN A 277 -24.30 -21.28 -16.82
N LEU A 278 -23.75 -22.21 -17.59
CA LEU A 278 -22.94 -23.32 -17.07
C LEU A 278 -21.43 -23.02 -17.02
N CYS A 279 -21.01 -21.75 -17.17
CA CYS A 279 -19.59 -21.39 -17.26
C CYS A 279 -18.75 -21.87 -16.06
N VAL A 280 -19.27 -21.86 -14.83
CA VAL A 280 -18.58 -22.37 -13.63
C VAL A 280 -18.47 -23.89 -13.63
N LEU A 281 -19.46 -24.60 -14.17
CA LEU A 281 -19.40 -26.05 -14.32
C LEU A 281 -18.42 -26.43 -15.44
N ASN A 282 -18.40 -25.67 -16.53
CA ASN A 282 -17.43 -25.85 -17.62
C ASN A 282 -15.99 -25.56 -17.15
N LEU A 283 -15.80 -24.60 -16.24
CA LEU A 283 -14.52 -24.38 -15.56
C LEU A 283 -14.05 -25.64 -14.82
N ILE A 284 -14.92 -26.30 -14.06
CA ILE A 284 -14.59 -27.56 -13.37
C ILE A 284 -14.23 -28.64 -14.40
N ARG A 285 -15.02 -28.80 -15.47
CA ARG A 285 -14.72 -29.76 -16.56
C ARG A 285 -13.35 -29.51 -17.18
N TYR A 286 -13.00 -28.24 -17.41
CA TYR A 286 -11.69 -27.87 -17.94
C TYR A 286 -10.55 -28.26 -16.98
N THR A 287 -10.70 -28.02 -15.68
CA THR A 287 -9.67 -28.40 -14.69
C THR A 287 -9.42 -29.91 -14.62
N VAL A 288 -10.41 -30.72 -14.98
CA VAL A 288 -10.26 -32.17 -15.11
C VAL A 288 -9.58 -32.53 -16.43
N GLY A 289 -9.96 -31.89 -17.54
CA GLY A 289 -9.43 -32.19 -18.88
C GLY A 289 -7.99 -31.70 -19.13
N THR A 290 -7.46 -30.83 -18.29
CA THR A 290 -6.15 -30.17 -18.49
C THR A 290 -4.92 -30.98 -18.09
N LYS A 291 -5.07 -32.13 -17.41
CA LYS A 291 -3.91 -32.82 -16.84
C LYS A 291 -3.40 -34.01 -17.64
N TYR A 292 -2.12 -33.87 -18.00
CA TYR A 292 -1.11 -34.89 -18.35
C TYR A 292 -0.73 -35.83 -17.17
N VAL A 293 -1.48 -35.85 -16.06
CA VAL A 293 -1.11 -36.56 -14.83
C VAL A 293 -1.90 -37.87 -14.73
N GLN A 294 -1.15 -38.96 -14.56
CA GLN A 294 -1.59 -40.35 -14.43
C GLN A 294 -2.81 -40.52 -13.53
N HIS A 295 -3.62 -41.55 -13.83
CA HIS A 295 -4.75 -42.01 -13.01
C HIS A 295 -4.37 -42.04 -11.52
N VAL A 296 -4.82 -41.03 -10.77
CA VAL A 296 -4.63 -40.95 -9.32
C VAL A 296 -5.64 -41.92 -8.69
N ASN A 297 -5.19 -42.77 -7.76
CA ASN A 297 -6.09 -43.65 -7.03
C ASN A 297 -7.12 -42.82 -6.24
N PHE A 298 -8.37 -42.87 -6.66
CA PHE A 298 -9.45 -42.05 -6.13
C PHE A 298 -9.67 -42.28 -4.63
N GLU A 299 -9.68 -43.55 -4.19
CA GLU A 299 -10.01 -43.91 -2.80
C GLU A 299 -8.98 -43.38 -1.80
N GLU A 300 -7.70 -43.32 -2.19
CA GLU A 300 -6.62 -42.78 -1.37
C GLU A 300 -6.70 -41.25 -1.24
N ALA A 301 -6.96 -40.56 -2.36
CA ALA A 301 -7.17 -39.12 -2.36
C ALA A 301 -8.44 -38.71 -1.60
N LYS A 302 -9.51 -39.51 -1.71
CA LYS A 302 -10.74 -39.33 -0.94
C LYS A 302 -10.45 -39.41 0.56
N CYS A 303 -9.68 -40.41 1.00
CA CYS A 303 -9.31 -40.54 2.40
C CYS A 303 -8.51 -39.34 2.91
N CYS A 304 -7.68 -38.71 2.07
CA CYS A 304 -6.96 -37.49 2.45
C CYS A 304 -7.91 -36.29 2.63
N LEU A 305 -8.96 -36.17 1.80
CA LEU A 305 -9.90 -35.05 1.80
C LEU A 305 -11.05 -35.18 2.81
N LYS A 306 -11.34 -36.36 3.37
CA LYS A 306 -12.42 -36.58 4.34
C LYS A 306 -12.37 -35.63 5.55
N ASP A 307 -11.18 -35.20 5.94
CA ASP A 307 -10.98 -34.29 7.08
C ASP A 307 -11.21 -32.80 6.72
N HIS A 308 -11.42 -32.49 5.43
CA HIS A 308 -11.66 -31.12 4.99
C HIS A 308 -13.12 -30.71 5.26
N PRO A 309 -13.38 -29.55 5.89
CA PRO A 309 -14.73 -29.15 6.32
C PRO A 309 -15.73 -28.97 5.17
N LEU A 310 -15.24 -28.67 3.96
CA LEU A 310 -16.06 -28.46 2.76
C LEU A 310 -16.17 -29.71 1.87
N PHE A 311 -15.56 -30.83 2.27
CA PHE A 311 -15.61 -32.08 1.49
C PHE A 311 -17.05 -32.61 1.30
N PRO A 312 -17.92 -32.68 2.33
CA PRO A 312 -19.29 -33.16 2.16
C PRO A 312 -20.11 -32.34 1.16
N GLN A 313 -19.93 -31.02 1.16
CA GLN A 313 -20.59 -30.09 0.25
C GLN A 313 -20.11 -30.28 -1.19
N ALA A 314 -18.79 -30.43 -1.37
CA ALA A 314 -18.18 -30.62 -2.69
C ALA A 314 -18.55 -31.98 -3.30
N GLU A 315 -18.52 -33.06 -2.52
CA GLU A 315 -18.92 -34.40 -2.96
C GLU A 315 -20.39 -34.40 -3.41
N ALA A 316 -21.29 -33.85 -2.59
CA ALA A 316 -22.71 -33.81 -2.91
C ALA A 316 -23.02 -32.97 -4.17
N CYS A 317 -22.31 -31.87 -4.39
CA CYS A 317 -22.45 -31.05 -5.60
C CYS A 317 -22.09 -31.84 -6.87
N LEU A 318 -20.97 -32.57 -6.84
CA LEU A 318 -20.51 -33.37 -7.98
C LEU A 318 -21.44 -34.55 -8.27
N CYS A 319 -21.94 -35.25 -7.24
CA CYS A 319 -22.87 -36.38 -7.38
C CYS A 319 -24.10 -36.07 -8.24
N GLN A 320 -24.62 -34.84 -8.18
CA GLN A 320 -25.88 -34.47 -8.84
C GLN A 320 -25.67 -33.68 -10.13
N LYS A 321 -24.70 -32.77 -10.16
CA LYS A 321 -24.51 -31.84 -11.30
C LYS A 321 -23.55 -32.36 -12.35
N MET A 322 -22.69 -33.32 -11.99
CA MET A 322 -21.64 -33.86 -12.86
C MET A 322 -21.55 -35.39 -12.73
N LEU A 323 -22.67 -36.06 -12.99
CA LEU A 323 -22.77 -37.52 -13.00
C LEU A 323 -21.77 -38.18 -13.98
N ASP A 324 -21.43 -37.47 -15.05
CA ASP A 324 -20.40 -37.82 -16.03
C ASP A 324 -19.00 -37.92 -15.40
N LEU A 325 -18.64 -36.94 -14.55
CA LEU A 325 -17.36 -36.93 -13.82
C LEU A 325 -17.38 -37.80 -12.55
N TYR A 326 -18.59 -38.16 -12.08
CA TYR A 326 -18.81 -39.05 -10.93
C TYR A 326 -18.71 -40.53 -11.33
N ASN A 327 -19.26 -40.91 -12.48
CA ASN A 327 -19.35 -42.28 -12.99
C ASN A 327 -18.26 -42.66 -14.00
N ALA A 328 -17.25 -41.80 -14.19
CA ALA A 328 -16.14 -42.09 -15.10
C ALA A 328 -15.39 -43.38 -14.66
N PRO A 329 -14.86 -44.19 -15.61
CA PRO A 329 -14.12 -45.40 -15.27
C PRO A 329 -12.86 -45.03 -14.47
N GLY A 330 -12.91 -45.24 -13.14
CA GLY A 330 -11.89 -44.81 -12.19
C GLY A 330 -12.41 -44.09 -10.93
N GLY A 331 -13.72 -43.78 -10.86
CA GLY A 331 -14.35 -43.08 -9.72
C GLY A 331 -14.36 -41.55 -9.89
N ILE A 332 -14.77 -40.82 -8.84
CA ILE A 332 -14.88 -39.35 -8.86
C ILE A 332 -13.51 -38.72 -9.16
N SER A 333 -13.46 -37.75 -10.08
CA SER A 333 -12.22 -37.00 -10.32
C SER A 333 -11.80 -36.20 -9.08
N VAL A 334 -10.64 -36.53 -8.52
CA VAL A 334 -10.01 -35.79 -7.39
C VAL A 334 -9.84 -34.31 -7.74
N TRP A 335 -9.56 -34.01 -9.01
CA TRP A 335 -9.40 -32.65 -9.50
C TRP A 335 -10.72 -31.88 -9.54
N ALA A 336 -11.83 -32.54 -9.87
CA ALA A 336 -13.15 -31.94 -9.77
C ALA A 336 -13.50 -31.61 -8.31
N LEU A 337 -13.19 -32.50 -7.37
CA LEU A 337 -13.36 -32.23 -5.93
C LEU A 337 -12.54 -31.03 -5.48
N ILE A 338 -11.27 -30.95 -5.86
CA ILE A 338 -10.39 -29.82 -5.56
C ILE A 338 -10.95 -28.51 -6.13
N ALA A 339 -11.35 -28.50 -7.41
CA ALA A 339 -11.92 -27.32 -8.06
C ALA A 339 -13.21 -26.85 -7.38
N THR A 340 -14.11 -27.79 -7.04
CA THR A 340 -15.35 -27.47 -6.32
C THR A 340 -15.06 -26.93 -4.92
N ILE A 341 -14.15 -27.53 -4.15
CA ILE A 341 -13.73 -27.02 -2.82
C ILE A 341 -13.20 -25.59 -2.92
N ILE A 342 -12.38 -25.30 -3.95
CA ILE A 342 -11.85 -23.95 -4.19
C ILE A 342 -13.00 -22.96 -4.45
N LEU A 343 -13.96 -23.32 -5.29
CA LEU A 343 -15.08 -22.45 -5.66
C LEU A 343 -16.05 -22.16 -4.51
N ILE A 344 -16.23 -23.11 -3.58
CA ILE A 344 -17.07 -22.94 -2.38
C ILE A 344 -16.27 -22.48 -1.14
N SER A 345 -14.97 -22.21 -1.29
CA SER A 345 -14.11 -21.80 -0.19
C SER A 345 -14.47 -20.40 0.31
N ASN A 346 -14.56 -20.25 1.64
CA ASN A 346 -14.93 -18.98 2.26
C ASN A 346 -13.70 -18.19 2.71
N SER A 347 -12.60 -18.88 3.00
CA SER A 347 -11.41 -18.28 3.61
C SER A 347 -10.12 -18.86 3.02
N MET A 348 -9.03 -18.12 3.15
CA MET A 348 -7.69 -18.64 2.86
C MET A 348 -7.37 -19.90 3.67
N SER A 349 -7.92 -20.03 4.90
CA SER A 349 -7.69 -21.18 5.76
C SER A 349 -8.24 -22.48 5.18
N ASP A 350 -9.30 -22.41 4.37
CA ASP A 350 -9.87 -23.58 3.69
C ASP A 350 -8.89 -24.08 2.61
N ILE A 351 -8.31 -23.17 1.80
CA ILE A 351 -7.31 -23.53 0.79
C ILE A 351 -6.01 -24.04 1.44
N GLN A 352 -5.57 -23.45 2.55
CA GLN A 352 -4.42 -23.97 3.29
C GLN A 352 -4.69 -25.37 3.85
N ARG A 353 -5.89 -25.62 4.39
CA ARG A 353 -6.30 -26.95 4.86
C ARG A 353 -6.28 -27.96 3.72
N LEU A 354 -6.77 -27.60 2.54
CA LEU A 354 -6.71 -28.44 1.34
C LEU A 354 -5.27 -28.87 1.05
N ILE A 355 -4.31 -27.94 1.04
CA ILE A 355 -2.89 -28.26 0.84
C ILE A 355 -2.34 -29.15 1.97
N THR A 356 -2.73 -28.91 3.23
CA THR A 356 -2.28 -29.76 4.35
C THR A 356 -2.82 -31.19 4.28
N CYS A 357 -4.02 -31.40 3.74
CA CYS A 357 -4.59 -32.73 3.55
C CYS A 357 -3.70 -33.60 2.65
N PHE A 358 -3.15 -33.01 1.58
CA PHE A 358 -2.27 -33.69 0.62
C PHE A 358 -0.78 -33.66 0.99
N LYS A 359 -0.38 -32.96 2.07
CA LYS A 359 0.98 -33.08 2.62
C LYS A 359 1.23 -34.39 3.36
N ARG A 360 0.19 -35.21 3.57
CA ARG A 360 0.31 -36.51 4.25
C ARG A 360 1.12 -37.49 3.40
N PRO A 361 1.95 -38.36 4.01
CA PRO A 361 2.75 -39.35 3.29
C PRO A 361 1.93 -40.33 2.42
N ALA A 362 0.65 -40.51 2.75
CA ALA A 362 -0.29 -41.38 2.05
C ALA A 362 -0.98 -40.70 0.84
N SER A 363 -0.61 -39.46 0.50
CA SER A 363 -1.22 -38.74 -0.62
C SER A 363 -0.74 -39.30 -1.97
N PRO A 364 -1.65 -39.69 -2.87
CA PRO A 364 -1.28 -40.11 -4.23
C PRO A 364 -0.98 -38.91 -5.16
N VAL A 365 -1.15 -37.67 -4.66
CA VAL A 365 -0.97 -36.42 -5.41
C VAL A 365 0.24 -35.65 -4.91
N THR A 366 1.09 -35.16 -5.82
CA THR A 366 2.23 -34.32 -5.43
C THR A 366 1.79 -32.88 -5.10
N ILE A 367 2.52 -32.22 -4.19
CA ILE A 367 2.24 -30.81 -3.85
C ILE A 367 2.39 -29.91 -5.08
N LEU A 368 3.30 -30.25 -6.00
CA LEU A 368 3.51 -29.49 -7.24
C LEU A 368 2.27 -29.54 -8.14
N ASP A 369 1.60 -30.70 -8.22
CA ASP A 369 0.38 -30.85 -9.01
C ASP A 369 -0.76 -29.99 -8.46
N ILE A 370 -0.86 -29.87 -7.12
CA ILE A 370 -1.86 -29.02 -6.47
C ILE A 370 -1.54 -27.56 -6.72
N THR A 371 -0.27 -27.15 -6.63
CA THR A 371 0.12 -25.77 -6.94
C THR A 371 -0.19 -25.40 -8.38
N GLU A 372 0.06 -26.27 -9.35
CA GLU A 372 -0.29 -26.02 -10.75
C GLU A 372 -1.81 -25.95 -10.95
N THR A 373 -2.60 -26.78 -10.26
CA THR A 373 -4.07 -26.66 -10.28
C THR A 373 -4.53 -25.32 -9.68
N LEU A 374 -3.91 -24.87 -8.60
CA LEU A 374 -4.20 -23.57 -8.01
C LEU A 374 -3.84 -22.42 -8.97
N TYR A 375 -2.71 -22.49 -9.67
CA TYR A 375 -2.37 -21.52 -10.73
C TYR A 375 -3.36 -21.56 -11.89
N CYS A 376 -3.79 -22.75 -12.34
CA CYS A 376 -4.82 -22.91 -13.36
C CYS A 376 -6.12 -22.20 -12.95
N MET A 377 -6.61 -22.48 -11.75
CA MET A 377 -7.79 -21.81 -11.20
C MET A 377 -7.58 -20.30 -11.06
N ALA A 378 -6.40 -19.85 -10.64
CA ALA A 378 -6.10 -18.43 -10.51
C ALA A 378 -6.15 -17.71 -11.87
N VAL A 379 -5.54 -18.27 -12.92
CA VAL A 379 -5.58 -17.72 -14.30
C VAL A 379 -7.03 -17.59 -14.76
N LEU A 380 -7.79 -18.67 -14.68
CA LEU A 380 -9.14 -18.71 -15.23
C LEU A 380 -10.09 -17.80 -14.45
N LEU A 381 -10.05 -17.81 -13.11
CA LEU A 381 -10.88 -16.93 -12.29
C LEU A 381 -10.55 -15.45 -12.55
N HIS A 382 -9.27 -15.12 -12.76
CA HIS A 382 -8.87 -13.77 -13.12
C HIS A 382 -9.39 -13.39 -14.52
N ALA A 383 -9.24 -14.27 -15.50
CA ALA A 383 -9.68 -14.02 -16.87
C ALA A 383 -11.20 -13.91 -16.99
N MET A 384 -11.95 -14.76 -16.27
CA MET A 384 -13.40 -14.67 -16.16
C MET A 384 -13.84 -13.29 -15.63
N ARG A 385 -13.11 -12.76 -14.65
CA ARG A 385 -13.37 -11.42 -14.12
C ARG A 385 -13.09 -10.32 -15.15
N GLU A 386 -11.97 -10.37 -15.85
CA GLU A 386 -11.62 -9.39 -16.89
C GLU A 386 -12.63 -9.41 -18.06
N LYS A 387 -13.21 -10.59 -18.36
CA LYS A 387 -14.33 -10.72 -19.33
C LYS A 387 -15.71 -10.34 -18.76
N GLY A 388 -15.76 -9.84 -17.52
CA GLY A 388 -16.98 -9.31 -16.92
C GLY A 388 -17.96 -10.38 -16.40
N ILE A 389 -17.51 -11.62 -16.20
CA ILE A 389 -18.30 -12.67 -15.55
C ILE A 389 -18.41 -12.34 -14.06
N LYS A 390 -19.63 -12.46 -13.50
CA LYS A 390 -19.93 -12.07 -12.12
C LYS A 390 -19.44 -13.11 -11.12
N ILE A 391 -18.15 -13.09 -10.78
CA ILE A 391 -17.54 -13.98 -9.77
C ILE A 391 -16.93 -13.15 -8.63
N SER A 392 -16.95 -13.70 -7.40
CA SER A 392 -16.28 -13.07 -6.27
C SER A 392 -14.77 -13.04 -6.48
N ASN A 393 -14.19 -11.84 -6.42
CA ASN A 393 -12.73 -11.64 -6.46
C ASN A 393 -12.01 -12.34 -5.30
N ARG A 394 -12.74 -12.65 -4.22
CA ARG A 394 -12.18 -13.30 -3.03
C ARG A 394 -11.59 -14.66 -3.32
N ILE A 395 -12.19 -15.43 -4.23
CA ILE A 395 -11.72 -16.78 -4.55
C ILE A 395 -10.31 -16.70 -5.14
N HIS A 396 -10.13 -15.83 -6.16
CA HIS A 396 -8.82 -15.54 -6.75
C HIS A 396 -7.83 -14.98 -5.71
N TYR A 397 -8.29 -14.06 -4.85
CA TYR A 397 -7.46 -13.49 -3.78
C TYR A 397 -6.94 -14.56 -2.80
N ASN A 398 -7.82 -15.46 -2.33
CA ASN A 398 -7.46 -16.53 -1.40
C ASN A 398 -6.42 -17.47 -2.01
N ILE A 399 -6.59 -17.84 -3.28
CA ILE A 399 -5.63 -18.68 -4.02
C ILE A 399 -4.29 -17.96 -4.13
N SER A 400 -4.30 -16.70 -4.60
CA SER A 400 -3.10 -15.89 -4.82
C SER A 400 -2.31 -15.69 -3.52
N CYS A 401 -3.00 -15.39 -2.42
CA CYS A 401 -2.37 -15.26 -1.10
C CYS A 401 -1.78 -16.59 -0.61
N CYS A 402 -2.50 -17.69 -0.80
CA CYS A 402 -2.03 -19.02 -0.40
C CYS A 402 -0.77 -19.42 -1.17
N LEU A 403 -0.77 -19.24 -2.49
CA LEU A 403 0.38 -19.49 -3.36
C LEU A 403 1.57 -18.61 -2.98
N TYR A 404 1.35 -17.31 -2.80
CA TYR A 404 2.40 -16.39 -2.38
C TYR A 404 3.02 -16.80 -1.04
N LEU A 405 2.19 -17.13 -0.04
CA LEU A 405 2.68 -17.59 1.25
C LEU A 405 3.42 -18.92 1.10
N GLN A 406 2.99 -19.84 0.25
CA GLN A 406 3.73 -21.08 0.04
C GLN A 406 5.12 -20.86 -0.57
N GLU A 407 5.26 -19.93 -1.51
CA GLU A 407 6.54 -19.63 -2.17
C GLU A 407 7.48 -18.77 -1.31
N ASN A 408 6.92 -17.90 -0.47
CA ASN A 408 7.69 -16.90 0.28
C ASN A 408 7.82 -17.20 1.78
N SER A 409 6.93 -18.03 2.35
CA SER A 409 7.07 -18.53 3.72
C SER A 409 8.03 -19.69 3.72
N ARG A 410 9.13 -19.58 4.46
CA ARG A 410 9.85 -20.80 4.86
C ARG A 410 8.89 -21.65 5.69
N PHE A 411 8.83 -22.95 5.37
CA PHE A 411 8.17 -23.99 6.15
C PHE A 411 8.31 -23.66 7.64
N GLN A 412 7.23 -23.23 8.28
CA GLN A 412 7.15 -23.28 9.73
C GLN A 412 7.37 -24.74 10.09
N ALA A 413 8.49 -25.04 10.74
CA ALA A 413 8.68 -26.31 11.40
C ALA A 413 7.46 -26.51 12.30
N ILE A 414 6.62 -27.48 11.93
CA ILE A 414 5.49 -27.92 12.72
C ILE A 414 6.07 -28.44 14.03
N GLY A 415 5.67 -27.81 15.15
CA GLY A 415 5.80 -28.39 16.49
C GLY A 415 6.99 -27.92 17.32
N VAL A 416 6.98 -26.66 17.77
CA VAL A 416 7.39 -26.36 19.15
C VAL A 416 6.33 -25.43 19.71
N LYS A 417 5.59 -25.90 20.73
CA LYS A 417 4.70 -25.06 21.52
C LYS A 417 5.55 -23.93 22.11
N GLU A 418 5.29 -22.68 21.72
CA GLU A 418 5.81 -21.52 22.45
C GLU A 418 5.10 -21.46 23.80
N GLU A 419 5.76 -21.99 24.82
CA GLU A 419 5.46 -21.66 26.21
C GLU A 419 5.88 -20.21 26.47
N THR A 420 5.02 -19.53 27.22
CA THR A 420 5.02 -18.13 27.70
C THR A 420 6.37 -17.40 27.81
N PRO A 421 6.44 -16.09 27.51
CA PRO A 421 7.65 -15.31 27.69
C PRO A 421 7.78 -14.84 29.15
N THR A 422 8.72 -15.41 29.89
CA THR A 422 9.34 -14.72 31.03
C THR A 422 10.46 -13.81 30.51
N MET A 423 10.52 -12.60 31.06
CA MET A 423 11.40 -11.51 30.68
C MET A 423 12.88 -11.89 30.77
N GLN A 424 13.62 -11.79 29.66
CA GLN A 424 15.01 -11.30 29.56
C GLN A 424 15.57 -11.41 28.12
N GLY A 425 15.87 -10.26 27.52
CA GLY A 425 17.04 -10.05 26.66
C GLY A 425 17.28 -10.86 25.37
N LYS A 426 16.35 -11.68 24.85
CA LYS A 426 16.55 -12.33 23.54
C LYS A 426 16.23 -11.37 22.39
N LYS A 427 17.26 -10.95 21.65
CA LYS A 427 17.17 -10.25 20.36
C LYS A 427 16.18 -11.03 19.48
N VAL A 428 14.97 -10.51 19.28
CA VAL A 428 13.95 -11.15 18.42
C VAL A 428 14.56 -11.28 17.02
N ILE A 429 14.80 -12.52 16.57
CA ILE A 429 15.33 -12.78 15.24
C ILE A 429 14.21 -12.43 14.25
N ILE A 430 14.26 -11.23 13.68
CA ILE A 430 13.31 -10.81 12.65
C ILE A 430 13.52 -11.70 11.41
N GLN A 431 12.51 -12.51 11.09
CA GLN A 431 12.52 -13.33 9.89
C GLN A 431 12.19 -12.47 8.68
N LEU A 432 13.16 -12.26 7.80
CA LEU A 432 13.01 -11.44 6.59
C LEU A 432 12.28 -12.21 5.48
N THR A 433 11.34 -11.53 4.81
CA THR A 433 10.69 -12.05 3.60
C THR A 433 11.67 -12.08 2.43
N HIS A 434 11.28 -12.80 1.38
CA HIS A 434 12.04 -12.83 0.15
C HIS A 434 12.20 -11.44 -0.49
N GLU A 435 11.13 -10.65 -0.50
CA GLU A 435 11.13 -9.25 -0.97
C GLU A 435 12.09 -8.37 -0.16
N GLN A 436 12.07 -8.48 1.18
CA GLN A 436 13.01 -7.77 2.05
C GLN A 436 14.46 -8.17 1.76
N LYS A 437 14.74 -9.47 1.58
CA LYS A 437 16.09 -9.95 1.24
C LYS A 437 16.58 -9.40 -0.08
N LYS A 438 15.72 -9.30 -1.10
CA LYS A 438 16.06 -8.66 -2.40
C LYS A 438 16.52 -7.22 -2.20
N ILE A 439 15.80 -6.44 -1.40
CA ILE A 439 16.17 -5.06 -1.06
C ILE A 439 17.52 -5.02 -0.34
N LEU A 440 17.70 -5.84 0.69
CA LEU A 440 18.96 -5.90 1.45
C LEU A 440 20.16 -6.33 0.61
N ASN A 441 19.95 -7.16 -0.41
CA ASN A 441 21.00 -7.61 -1.32
C ASN A 441 21.41 -6.57 -2.37
N HIS A 442 20.64 -5.49 -2.51
CA HIS A 442 21.01 -4.39 -3.37
C HIS A 442 21.90 -3.38 -2.63
N GLU A 443 23.15 -3.26 -3.08
CA GLU A 443 24.06 -2.22 -2.62
C GLU A 443 23.75 -0.89 -3.30
N ILE A 444 23.35 0.12 -2.52
CA ILE A 444 23.09 1.47 -3.05
C ILE A 444 24.41 2.17 -3.42
N LYS A 445 24.46 2.71 -4.64
CA LYS A 445 25.58 3.52 -5.15
C LYS A 445 25.25 5.02 -5.15
N PRO A 446 26.25 5.93 -5.22
CA PRO A 446 26.02 7.36 -5.38
C PRO A 446 25.11 7.67 -6.56
N LEU A 447 24.33 8.75 -6.45
CA LEU A 447 23.32 9.20 -7.43
C LEU A 447 22.14 8.23 -7.70
N GLN A 448 22.20 6.96 -7.26
CA GLN A 448 21.10 6.03 -7.45
C GLN A 448 19.87 6.41 -6.63
N VAL A 449 18.71 6.23 -7.24
CA VAL A 449 17.41 6.37 -6.59
C VAL A 449 16.74 5.00 -6.54
N MET A 450 16.61 4.45 -5.34
CA MET A 450 15.85 3.25 -5.05
C MET A 450 14.47 3.63 -4.51
N LYS A 451 13.42 3.01 -5.04
CA LYS A 451 12.06 3.10 -4.52
C LYS A 451 11.61 1.76 -3.93
N ILE A 452 11.01 1.81 -2.76
CA ILE A 452 10.39 0.66 -2.09
C ILE A 452 8.90 0.98 -1.89
N MET A 453 8.08 0.43 -2.77
CA MET A 453 6.62 0.54 -2.75
C MET A 453 6.08 -0.49 -1.76
N ALA A 454 5.63 -0.03 -0.60
CA ALA A 454 5.31 -0.89 0.50
C ALA A 454 3.86 -0.71 0.94
N PHE A 455 3.05 -1.76 0.90
CA PHE A 455 1.70 -1.69 1.45
C PHE A 455 1.69 -1.59 2.98
N ALA A 456 0.51 -1.33 3.53
CA ALA A 456 0.29 -1.24 4.96
C ALA A 456 0.80 -2.47 5.74
N GLY A 457 1.55 -2.24 6.81
CA GLY A 457 1.97 -3.30 7.74
C GLY A 457 3.10 -4.20 7.23
N THR A 458 3.74 -3.89 6.10
CA THR A 458 4.76 -4.73 5.45
C THR A 458 6.18 -4.61 6.03
N GLY A 459 6.35 -3.85 7.11
CA GLY A 459 7.65 -3.69 7.78
C GLY A 459 8.64 -2.75 7.06
N LYS A 460 8.17 -1.59 6.59
CA LYS A 460 9.00 -0.53 5.97
C LYS A 460 10.21 -0.16 6.83
N THR A 461 9.96 0.34 8.03
CA THR A 461 11.00 0.79 8.96
C THR A 461 11.91 -0.36 9.39
N SER A 462 11.36 -1.56 9.65
CA SER A 462 12.18 -2.74 9.96
C SER A 462 13.09 -3.16 8.80
N THR A 463 12.64 -2.98 7.55
CA THR A 463 13.46 -3.25 6.36
C THR A 463 14.64 -2.28 6.30
N LEU A 464 14.41 -0.98 6.55
CA LEU A 464 15.45 0.04 6.59
C LEU A 464 16.47 -0.20 7.72
N VAL A 465 15.99 -0.58 8.91
CA VAL A 465 16.87 -0.95 10.04
C VAL A 465 17.78 -2.11 9.66
N LYS A 466 17.21 -3.18 9.08
CA LYS A 466 17.98 -4.36 8.66
C LYS A 466 18.90 -4.08 7.47
N TYR A 467 18.53 -3.13 6.61
CA TYR A 467 19.41 -2.63 5.56
C TYR A 467 20.63 -1.93 6.15
N ALA A 468 20.44 -1.01 7.11
CA ALA A 468 21.52 -0.31 7.77
C ALA A 468 22.44 -1.22 8.60
N GLU A 469 21.87 -2.23 9.27
CA GLU A 469 22.64 -3.24 10.00
C GLU A 469 23.55 -4.07 9.06
N LYS A 470 23.07 -4.38 7.85
CA LYS A 470 23.84 -5.17 6.88
C LYS A 470 25.03 -4.38 6.32
N TRP A 471 24.84 -3.09 6.09
CA TRP A 471 25.83 -2.16 5.55
C TRP A 471 26.41 -1.28 6.67
N SER A 472 26.92 -1.92 7.73
CA SER A 472 27.41 -1.24 8.94
C SER A 472 28.62 -0.33 8.71
N ASP A 473 29.32 -0.53 7.59
CA ASP A 473 30.46 0.26 7.10
C ASP A 473 30.03 1.59 6.46
N LYS A 474 28.76 1.73 6.07
CA LYS A 474 28.20 2.94 5.45
C LYS A 474 27.46 3.82 6.45
N LYS A 475 27.46 5.13 6.20
CA LYS A 475 26.74 6.15 6.98
C LYS A 475 25.44 6.54 6.30
N PHE A 476 24.34 6.51 7.06
CA PHE A 476 23.02 6.81 6.54
C PHE A 476 22.37 8.01 7.24
N LEU A 477 21.58 8.78 6.49
CA LEU A 477 20.68 9.79 7.03
C LEU A 477 19.24 9.29 6.92
N TYR A 478 18.58 9.03 8.05
CA TYR A 478 17.15 8.74 8.08
C TYR A 478 16.36 10.02 8.31
N VAL A 479 15.42 10.30 7.42
CA VAL A 479 14.55 11.46 7.53
C VAL A 479 13.09 11.05 7.66
N ALA A 480 12.45 11.56 8.72
CA ALA A 480 11.03 11.40 8.98
C ALA A 480 10.29 12.74 9.01
N PHE A 481 8.98 12.71 8.77
CA PHE A 481 8.12 13.89 8.84
C PHE A 481 7.84 14.36 10.26
N ASN A 482 7.59 13.40 11.16
CA ASN A 482 7.16 13.68 12.53
C ASN A 482 8.31 13.47 13.52
N LYS A 483 8.43 14.38 14.49
CA LYS A 483 9.45 14.29 15.54
C LYS A 483 9.31 13.02 16.39
N SER A 484 8.08 12.55 16.63
CA SER A 484 7.81 11.28 17.32
C SER A 484 8.38 10.09 16.55
N VAL A 485 8.18 10.04 15.24
CA VAL A 485 8.71 8.97 14.37
C VAL A 485 10.24 9.03 14.32
N ALA A 486 10.83 10.23 14.21
CA ALA A 486 12.28 10.38 14.26
C ALA A 486 12.87 9.89 15.59
N LYS A 487 12.25 10.23 16.74
CA LYS A 487 12.69 9.74 18.06
C LYS A 487 12.55 8.23 18.22
N GLN A 488 11.46 7.65 17.72
CA GLN A 488 11.27 6.21 17.71
C GLN A 488 12.28 5.52 16.78
N ALA A 489 12.64 6.15 15.67
CA ALA A 489 13.69 5.66 14.79
C ALA A 489 15.06 5.70 15.49
N GLU A 490 15.40 6.79 16.21
CA GLU A 490 16.65 6.90 16.98
C GLU A 490 16.85 5.73 17.98
N SER A 491 15.76 5.16 18.54
CA SER A 491 15.88 4.02 19.47
C SER A 491 15.99 2.65 18.81
N VAL A 492 15.67 2.53 17.51
CA VAL A 492 15.61 1.24 16.79
C VAL A 492 16.73 1.11 15.76
N PHE A 493 17.17 2.20 15.14
CA PHE A 493 18.22 2.17 14.13
C PHE A 493 19.62 1.96 14.76
N PRO A 494 20.55 1.30 14.02
CA PRO A 494 21.94 1.17 14.44
C PRO A 494 22.69 2.51 14.42
N SER A 495 23.84 2.55 15.11
CA SER A 495 24.63 3.78 15.33
C SER A 495 25.19 4.44 14.07
N ASN A 496 25.25 3.72 12.94
CA ASN A 496 25.66 4.27 11.65
C ASN A 496 24.54 5.07 10.94
N VAL A 497 23.37 5.26 11.58
CA VAL A 497 22.25 6.03 11.05
C VAL A 497 21.98 7.27 11.90
N THR A 498 22.02 8.43 11.27
CA THR A 498 21.56 9.67 11.89
C THR A 498 20.07 9.88 11.58
N CYS A 499 19.21 9.92 12.60
CA CYS A 499 17.78 10.16 12.41
C CYS A 499 17.43 11.64 12.69
N LYS A 500 16.78 12.31 11.74
CA LYS A 500 16.33 13.72 11.86
C LYS A 500 15.01 13.95 11.14
N THR A 501 14.43 15.14 11.32
CA THR A 501 13.35 15.65 10.45
C THR A 501 13.86 16.79 9.58
N PHE A 502 13.32 16.96 8.36
CA PHE A 502 13.68 18.09 7.49
C PHE A 502 13.53 19.43 8.21
N HIS A 503 12.42 19.61 8.92
CA HIS A 503 12.18 20.81 9.73
C HIS A 503 13.20 21.01 10.84
N SER A 504 13.70 19.95 11.49
CA SER A 504 14.73 20.07 12.53
C SER A 504 16.08 20.50 11.97
N MET A 505 16.42 20.03 10.76
CA MET A 505 17.65 20.40 10.08
C MET A 505 17.57 21.86 9.59
N ALA A 506 16.47 22.23 8.93
CA ALA A 506 16.22 23.59 8.48
C ALA A 506 16.11 24.58 9.66
N PHE A 507 15.54 24.15 10.79
CA PHE A 507 15.46 24.97 11.99
C PHE A 507 16.85 25.27 12.57
N ARG A 508 17.75 24.27 12.60
CA ARG A 508 19.11 24.46 13.08
C ARG A 508 19.89 25.49 12.26
N ASP A 509 19.70 25.49 10.94
CA ASP A 509 20.43 26.38 10.02
C ASP A 509 19.78 27.77 9.88
N LYS A 510 18.47 27.83 9.58
CA LYS A 510 17.75 29.08 9.32
C LYS A 510 16.80 29.48 10.46
N GLY A 511 16.03 28.53 10.99
CA GLY A 511 14.95 28.83 11.95
C GLY A 511 15.41 29.39 13.31
N ARG A 512 16.59 29.01 13.78
CA ARG A 512 17.15 29.42 15.08
C ARG A 512 17.32 30.93 15.18
N LEU A 513 17.74 31.58 14.08
CA LEU A 513 17.91 33.04 14.00
C LEU A 513 16.57 33.74 14.26
N TYR A 514 15.51 33.32 13.57
CA TYR A 514 14.16 33.87 13.77
C TYR A 514 13.59 33.59 15.17
N GLN A 515 13.98 32.49 15.82
CA GLN A 515 13.58 32.22 17.20
C GLN A 515 14.25 33.18 18.20
N ILE A 516 15.55 33.42 18.04
CA ILE A 516 16.32 34.33 18.92
C ILE A 516 15.74 35.75 18.83
N GLU A 517 15.44 36.20 17.61
CA GLU A 517 14.81 37.51 17.36
C GLU A 517 13.31 37.55 17.72
N LYS A 518 12.76 36.50 18.35
CA LYS A 518 11.34 36.35 18.69
C LYS A 518 10.39 36.57 17.51
N LYS A 519 10.89 36.36 16.29
CA LYS A 519 10.17 36.56 15.03
C LYS A 519 9.63 35.26 14.44
N LEU A 520 9.67 34.17 15.19
CA LEU A 520 9.12 32.89 14.77
C LEU A 520 7.64 32.83 15.12
N ASN A 521 6.80 32.53 14.12
CA ASN A 521 5.41 32.16 14.37
C ASN A 521 5.35 30.68 14.74
N PRO A 522 5.02 30.33 16.01
CA PRO A 522 4.88 28.93 16.40
C PRO A 522 3.62 28.28 15.80
N PHE A 523 2.71 29.07 15.22
CA PHE A 523 1.47 28.62 14.60
C PHE A 523 1.51 28.83 13.07
N LYS A 524 0.46 28.34 12.39
CA LYS A 524 0.28 28.56 10.95
C LYS A 524 -0.07 30.03 10.67
N LEU A 525 0.38 30.56 9.54
CA LEU A 525 -0.10 31.86 9.04
C LEU A 525 -1.61 31.78 8.81
N THR A 526 -2.37 32.69 9.43
CA THR A 526 -3.83 32.69 9.32
C THR A 526 -4.33 33.82 8.43
N PRO A 527 -5.47 33.64 7.73
CA PRO A 527 -6.10 34.73 6.98
C PRO A 527 -6.42 35.93 7.87
N PHE A 528 -6.68 35.73 9.16
CA PHE A 528 -6.89 36.81 10.11
C PHE A 528 -5.64 37.70 10.26
N MET A 529 -4.47 37.09 10.44
CA MET A 529 -3.20 37.82 10.55
C MET A 529 -2.89 38.55 9.24
N VAL A 530 -3.03 37.88 8.10
CA VAL A 530 -2.75 38.52 6.79
C VAL A 530 -3.71 39.68 6.53
N ASN A 531 -4.97 39.59 6.95
CA ASN A 531 -5.93 40.65 6.75
C ASN A 531 -5.57 41.97 7.47
N SER A 532 -4.77 41.95 8.55
CA SER A 532 -4.34 43.19 9.23
C SER A 532 -3.28 43.97 8.44
N VAL A 533 -2.61 43.32 7.48
CA VAL A 533 -1.48 43.91 6.72
C VAL A 533 -1.79 44.14 5.24
N LEU A 534 -3.01 43.83 4.81
CA LEU A 534 -3.51 44.17 3.47
C LEU A 534 -3.88 45.66 3.40
N SER A 535 -3.67 46.28 2.24
CA SER A 535 -3.96 47.71 2.03
C SER A 535 -5.45 48.03 2.24
N GLU A 536 -5.74 49.14 2.90
CA GLU A 536 -7.12 49.64 3.10
C GLU A 536 -7.84 49.77 1.76
N GLY A 537 -9.05 49.20 1.65
CA GLY A 537 -9.82 49.09 0.41
C GLY A 537 -9.67 47.76 -0.36
N LYS A 538 -8.62 46.97 -0.08
CA LYS A 538 -8.43 45.60 -0.62
C LYS A 538 -8.55 44.51 0.47
N ALA A 539 -8.75 44.90 1.72
CA ALA A 539 -8.84 43.99 2.86
C ALA A 539 -10.11 43.11 2.81
N GLY A 540 -9.96 41.82 3.12
CA GLY A 540 -11.03 40.84 3.20
C GLY A 540 -10.47 39.43 3.44
N PHE A 541 -11.13 38.63 4.27
CA PHE A 541 -10.64 37.29 4.63
C PHE A 541 -10.48 36.35 3.42
N THR A 542 -11.31 36.54 2.39
CA THR A 542 -11.19 35.82 1.12
C THR A 542 -9.87 36.10 0.40
N ARG A 543 -9.46 37.38 0.32
CA ARG A 543 -8.20 37.80 -0.29
C ARG A 543 -7.00 37.43 0.59
N ALA A 544 -7.10 37.66 1.90
CA ALA A 544 -6.07 37.24 2.86
C ALA A 544 -5.80 35.72 2.78
N LYS A 545 -6.84 34.92 2.57
CA LYS A 545 -6.71 33.49 2.32
C LYS A 545 -6.04 33.17 0.98
N LEU A 546 -6.37 33.89 -0.09
CA LEU A 546 -5.69 33.75 -1.38
C LEU A 546 -4.17 33.92 -1.20
N VAL A 547 -3.76 35.01 -0.53
CA VAL A 547 -2.36 35.30 -0.22
C VAL A 547 -1.71 34.21 0.66
N CYS A 548 -2.40 33.72 1.70
CA CYS A 548 -1.91 32.60 2.51
C CYS A 548 -1.66 31.36 1.65
N LYS A 549 -2.62 30.98 0.81
CA LYS A 549 -2.51 29.81 -0.08
C LYS A 549 -1.40 29.99 -1.12
N THR A 550 -1.21 31.19 -1.66
CA THR A 550 -0.12 31.49 -2.60
C THR A 550 1.24 31.30 -1.93
N LEU A 551 1.41 31.77 -0.69
CA LEU A 551 2.63 31.54 0.08
C LEU A 551 2.84 30.06 0.42
N GLU A 552 1.79 29.35 0.83
CA GLU A 552 1.89 27.91 1.13
C GLU A 552 2.24 27.10 -0.13
N ASN A 553 1.66 27.43 -1.29
CA ASN A 553 2.02 26.85 -2.59
C ASN A 553 3.51 27.08 -2.91
N TYR A 554 4.00 28.31 -2.71
CA TYR A 554 5.41 28.66 -2.95
C TYR A 554 6.37 27.99 -1.95
N PHE A 555 6.01 27.92 -0.68
CA PHE A 555 6.84 27.23 0.32
C PHE A 555 6.92 25.72 0.07
N ALA A 556 5.88 25.13 -0.50
CA ALA A 556 5.87 23.73 -0.89
C ALA A 556 6.54 23.46 -2.26
N SER A 557 6.68 24.45 -3.14
CA SER A 557 7.23 24.27 -4.49
C SER A 557 8.77 24.19 -4.51
N ALA A 558 9.32 23.67 -5.61
CA ALA A 558 10.77 23.66 -5.85
C ALA A 558 11.28 25.00 -6.43
N ASP A 559 10.37 25.89 -6.87
CA ASP A 559 10.68 27.13 -7.59
C ASP A 559 11.56 28.09 -6.77
N GLU A 560 12.55 28.73 -7.40
CA GLU A 560 13.42 29.69 -6.72
C GLU A 560 12.65 30.96 -6.33
N ASP A 561 11.77 31.46 -7.22
CA ASP A 561 11.04 32.71 -7.07
C ASP A 561 9.51 32.53 -7.00
N LEU A 562 8.85 33.43 -6.26
CA LEU A 562 7.39 33.48 -6.18
C LEU A 562 6.83 34.13 -7.45
N ASN A 563 5.93 33.43 -8.12
CA ASN A 563 5.33 33.84 -9.40
C ASN A 563 3.80 33.60 -9.42
N ILE A 564 3.16 33.95 -10.54
CA ILE A 564 1.70 33.90 -10.76
C ILE A 564 1.15 32.45 -10.70
N GLU A 565 1.96 31.45 -11.08
CA GLU A 565 1.54 30.03 -11.08
C GLU A 565 1.30 29.49 -9.67
N HIS A 566 1.89 30.12 -8.65
CA HIS A 566 1.64 29.78 -7.25
C HIS A 566 0.27 30.25 -6.77
N VAL A 567 -0.43 31.11 -7.50
CA VAL A 567 -1.77 31.56 -7.10
C VAL A 567 -2.81 30.50 -7.47
N PRO A 568 -3.67 30.08 -6.52
CA PRO A 568 -4.71 29.10 -6.80
C PRO A 568 -5.57 29.48 -8.01
N ILE A 569 -5.85 28.50 -8.88
CA ILE A 569 -6.71 28.68 -10.06
C ILE A 569 -8.16 29.01 -9.65
N TRP A 570 -8.60 28.47 -8.52
CA TRP A 570 -9.96 28.60 -8.01
C TRP A 570 -9.96 29.15 -6.60
N TRP A 571 -10.90 30.05 -6.33
CA TRP A 571 -11.21 30.53 -4.98
C TRP A 571 -12.72 30.67 -4.79
N LYS A 572 -13.17 30.82 -3.54
CA LYS A 572 -14.55 31.23 -3.28
C LYS A 572 -14.61 32.75 -3.23
N ASN A 573 -15.50 33.36 -3.99
CA ASN A 573 -15.74 34.80 -3.91
C ASN A 573 -16.45 35.16 -2.58
N SER A 574 -16.70 36.46 -2.34
CA SER A 574 -17.41 36.94 -1.14
C SER A 574 -18.85 36.40 -1.01
N GLN A 575 -19.42 35.84 -2.07
CA GLN A 575 -20.75 35.19 -2.10
C GLN A 575 -20.66 33.67 -1.87
N GLY A 576 -19.46 33.12 -1.62
CA GLY A 576 -19.24 31.70 -1.36
C GLY A 576 -19.22 30.81 -2.61
N GLN A 577 -19.33 31.38 -3.81
CA GLN A 577 -19.32 30.66 -5.07
C GLN A 577 -17.87 30.37 -5.51
N LYS A 578 -17.61 29.15 -6.01
CA LYS A 578 -16.29 28.78 -6.54
C LYS A 578 -16.11 29.40 -7.93
N VAL A 579 -15.25 30.40 -8.02
CA VAL A 579 -14.98 31.16 -9.25
C VAL A 579 -13.51 30.99 -9.63
N MET A 580 -13.21 31.04 -10.92
CA MET A 580 -11.83 31.08 -11.41
C MET A 580 -11.19 32.41 -11.04
N VAL A 581 -9.94 32.38 -10.57
CA VAL A 581 -9.19 33.60 -10.29
C VAL A 581 -8.74 34.19 -11.62
N ASP A 582 -9.20 35.41 -11.92
CA ASP A 582 -8.81 36.12 -13.13
C ASP A 582 -7.31 36.49 -13.12
N HIS A 583 -6.78 36.81 -14.29
CA HIS A 583 -5.34 37.08 -14.44
C HIS A 583 -4.86 38.27 -13.58
N ASN A 584 -5.68 39.31 -13.44
CA ASN A 584 -5.33 40.51 -12.67
C ASN A 584 -5.31 40.21 -11.16
N GLU A 585 -6.27 39.43 -10.66
CA GLU A 585 -6.30 38.95 -9.28
C GLU A 585 -5.17 37.97 -9.00
N LYS A 586 -4.75 37.16 -9.98
CA LYS A 586 -3.52 36.37 -9.83
C LYS A 586 -2.28 37.25 -9.70
N GLN A 587 -2.11 38.26 -10.55
CA GLN A 587 -0.99 39.21 -10.44
C GLN A 587 -0.98 39.93 -9.09
N ASN A 588 -2.16 40.41 -8.65
CA ASN A 588 -2.32 41.05 -7.36
C ASN A 588 -1.98 40.12 -6.19
N GLY A 589 -2.49 38.88 -6.20
CA GLY A 589 -2.25 37.90 -5.16
C GLY A 589 -0.78 37.50 -5.06
N ALA A 590 -0.10 37.35 -6.20
CA ALA A 590 1.34 37.09 -6.25
C ALA A 590 2.15 38.28 -5.71
N TYR A 591 1.80 39.51 -6.11
CA TYR A 591 2.45 40.73 -5.62
C TYR A 591 2.31 40.89 -4.10
N GLU A 592 1.10 40.69 -3.55
CA GLU A 592 0.85 40.78 -2.11
C GLU A 592 1.58 39.70 -1.32
N ALA A 593 1.61 38.47 -1.85
CA ALA A 593 2.36 37.37 -1.27
C ALA A 593 3.88 37.64 -1.30
N ALA A 594 4.42 38.12 -2.42
CA ALA A 594 5.84 38.50 -2.53
C ALA A 594 6.20 39.61 -1.53
N ARG A 595 5.37 40.64 -1.42
CA ARG A 595 5.57 41.72 -0.44
C ARG A 595 5.59 41.18 1.00
N LEU A 596 4.66 40.29 1.33
CA LEU A 596 4.61 39.65 2.64
C LEU A 596 5.85 38.76 2.89
N TRP A 597 6.28 38.00 1.88
CA TRP A 597 7.47 37.16 1.95
C TRP A 597 8.75 37.96 2.20
N GLU A 598 8.94 39.08 1.50
CA GLU A 598 10.08 39.99 1.73
C GLU A 598 10.11 40.50 3.17
N LYS A 599 8.95 40.87 3.72
CA LYS A 599 8.83 41.30 5.12
C LYS A 599 9.09 40.16 6.09
N MET A 600 8.67 38.94 5.78
CA MET A 600 8.97 37.75 6.60
C MET A 600 10.48 37.51 6.71
N LYS A 601 11.23 37.69 5.61
CA LYS A 601 12.70 37.49 5.59
C LYS A 601 13.47 38.49 6.46
N LYS A 602 13.10 39.78 6.47
CA LYS A 602 13.80 40.86 7.18
C LYS A 602 13.71 40.71 8.70
N LEU A 603 14.82 40.55 9.42
CA LEU A 603 14.79 40.27 10.87
C LEU A 603 14.22 41.41 11.72
N GLU A 604 14.35 42.66 11.29
CA GLU A 604 14.01 43.85 12.10
C GLU A 604 12.49 44.15 12.20
N GLU A 605 11.67 43.63 11.27
CA GLU A 605 10.26 44.03 11.14
C GLU A 605 9.32 43.10 11.95
N CYS A 606 9.23 43.31 13.27
CA CYS A 606 8.45 42.46 14.21
C CYS A 606 7.09 43.06 14.66
N ARG A 607 6.62 44.15 14.03
CA ARG A 607 5.42 44.87 14.49
C ARG A 607 4.11 44.10 14.31
N GLU A 608 3.98 43.34 13.23
CA GLU A 608 2.74 42.66 12.85
C GLU A 608 2.91 41.14 12.97
N GLU A 609 1.90 40.45 13.51
CA GLU A 609 1.93 39.00 13.66
C GLU A 609 2.15 38.29 12.31
N ALA A 610 1.65 38.87 11.21
CA ALA A 610 1.76 38.33 9.86
C ALA A 610 3.19 38.30 9.30
N TYR A 611 4.10 39.12 9.82
CA TYR A 611 5.49 39.19 9.34
C TYR A 611 6.39 38.16 10.02
N HIS A 612 5.88 37.42 11.01
CA HIS A 612 6.63 36.36 11.66
C HIS A 612 6.90 35.18 10.72
N MET A 613 8.13 34.68 10.75
CA MET A 613 8.57 33.54 9.95
C MET A 613 7.82 32.27 10.36
N THR A 614 7.30 31.53 9.39
CA THR A 614 6.62 30.24 9.62
C THR A 614 7.60 29.07 9.54
N HIS A 615 7.15 27.89 10.01
CA HIS A 615 7.93 26.65 9.88
C HIS A 615 8.24 26.27 8.42
N ASP A 616 7.26 26.42 7.53
CA ASP A 616 7.43 26.16 6.10
C ASP A 616 8.27 27.27 5.42
N GLY A 617 8.20 28.51 5.93
CA GLY A 617 8.98 29.63 5.41
C GLY A 617 10.49 29.46 5.62
N TYR A 618 10.94 29.11 6.84
CA TYR A 618 12.38 28.87 7.03
C TYR A 618 12.83 27.57 6.33
N LEU A 619 11.94 26.59 6.14
CA LEU A 619 12.25 25.40 5.33
C LEU A 619 12.47 25.79 3.87
N LYS A 620 11.68 26.72 3.33
CA LYS A 620 11.89 27.29 2.00
C LYS A 620 13.23 28.03 1.90
N LEU A 621 13.59 28.87 2.88
CA LEU A 621 14.92 29.52 2.91
C LEU A 621 16.06 28.50 2.94
N TRP A 622 15.87 27.38 3.65
CA TRP A 622 16.86 26.32 3.70
C TRP A 622 16.95 25.59 2.35
N GLN A 623 15.83 25.27 1.69
CA GLN A 623 15.82 24.71 0.33
C GLN A 623 16.58 25.60 -0.65
N LEU A 624 16.29 26.91 -0.66
CA LEU A 624 16.95 27.89 -1.52
C LEU A 624 18.46 28.01 -1.26
N SER A 625 18.92 27.70 -0.05
CA SER A 625 20.36 27.68 0.28
C SER A 625 21.12 26.48 -0.28
N LYS A 626 20.43 25.52 -0.92
CA LYS A 626 20.99 24.31 -1.54
C LYS A 626 21.89 23.52 -0.57
N PRO A 627 21.31 22.97 0.52
CA PRO A 627 22.09 22.30 1.56
C PRO A 627 22.77 21.03 1.01
N SER A 628 23.92 20.66 1.58
CA SER A 628 24.69 19.48 1.16
C SER A 628 24.81 18.44 2.27
N PHE A 629 24.54 17.18 1.93
CA PHE A 629 24.61 16.01 2.82
C PHE A 629 25.81 15.10 2.49
N GLY A 630 26.91 15.66 1.99
CA GLY A 630 28.09 14.89 1.56
C GLY A 630 28.77 14.00 2.62
N ALA A 631 28.36 14.09 3.89
CA ALA A 631 28.84 13.22 4.96
C ALA A 631 28.17 11.82 4.99
N TYR A 632 27.13 11.60 4.17
CA TYR A 632 26.34 10.36 4.16
C TYR A 632 26.45 9.63 2.82
N ASP A 633 26.43 8.30 2.87
CA ASP A 633 26.47 7.44 1.69
C ASP A 633 25.09 7.28 1.05
N ALA A 634 24.03 7.28 1.87
CA ALA A 634 22.65 7.33 1.39
C ALA A 634 21.65 7.96 2.38
N ILE A 635 20.53 8.42 1.83
CA ILE A 635 19.41 9.01 2.58
C ILE A 635 18.22 8.05 2.53
N PHE A 636 17.63 7.76 3.69
CA PHE A 636 16.37 7.05 3.82
C PHE A 636 15.24 8.06 3.99
N VAL A 637 14.28 8.02 3.08
CA VAL A 637 13.08 8.86 3.10
C VAL A 637 11.89 7.97 3.39
N ASP A 638 11.42 7.99 4.65
CA ASP A 638 10.26 7.21 5.08
C ASP A 638 8.96 8.02 4.87
N GLU A 639 7.85 7.32 4.65
CA GLU A 639 6.56 7.91 4.28
C GLU A 639 6.66 8.88 3.08
N ALA A 640 7.47 8.50 2.08
CA ALA A 640 7.80 9.30 0.90
C ALA A 640 6.59 9.82 0.10
N GLN A 641 5.42 9.19 0.23
CA GLN A 641 4.20 9.67 -0.43
C GLN A 641 3.68 11.02 0.11
N ASP A 642 4.17 11.47 1.27
CA ASP A 642 3.73 12.72 1.92
C ASP A 642 4.77 13.86 1.78
N CYS A 643 5.73 13.77 0.85
CA CYS A 643 6.73 14.82 0.59
C CYS A 643 6.18 16.01 -0.20
N THR A 644 6.57 17.23 0.18
CA THR A 644 6.38 18.41 -0.68
C THR A 644 7.44 18.47 -1.78
N PRO A 645 7.18 19.10 -2.93
CA PRO A 645 8.18 19.33 -3.97
C PRO A 645 9.47 19.97 -3.46
N ALA A 646 9.39 20.92 -2.52
CA ALA A 646 10.56 21.55 -1.88
C ALA A 646 11.45 20.53 -1.16
N ILE A 647 10.85 19.59 -0.43
CA ILE A 647 11.60 18.51 0.25
C ILE A 647 12.22 17.55 -0.78
N ILE A 648 11.48 17.22 -1.85
CA ILE A 648 11.97 16.36 -2.93
C ILE A 648 13.19 16.99 -3.60
N ASP A 649 13.15 18.29 -3.88
CA ASP A 649 14.27 19.05 -4.46
C ASP A 649 15.53 19.00 -3.56
N ILE A 650 15.36 19.20 -2.24
CA ILE A 650 16.45 19.02 -1.27
C ILE A 650 17.05 17.61 -1.34
N ILE A 651 16.23 16.56 -1.45
CA ILE A 651 16.72 15.17 -1.47
C ILE A 651 17.42 14.85 -2.80
N LEU A 652 16.83 15.26 -3.92
CA LEU A 652 17.32 14.91 -5.26
C LEU A 652 18.61 15.64 -5.62
N SER A 653 18.83 16.84 -5.08
CA SER A 653 20.08 17.61 -5.25
C SER A 653 21.31 16.98 -4.57
N GLN A 654 21.14 15.96 -3.73
CA GLN A 654 22.25 15.35 -2.98
C GLN A 654 23.08 14.40 -3.85
N PRO A 655 24.41 14.31 -3.66
CA PRO A 655 25.26 13.41 -4.44
C PRO A 655 25.14 11.93 -4.03
N CYS A 656 24.70 11.66 -2.81
CA CYS A 656 24.62 10.31 -2.22
C CYS A 656 23.45 9.47 -2.77
N GLY A 657 23.40 8.19 -2.41
CA GLY A 657 22.28 7.30 -2.74
C GLY A 657 20.98 7.74 -2.06
N LYS A 658 19.82 7.43 -2.66
CA LYS A 658 18.51 7.86 -2.15
C LYS A 658 17.55 6.67 -2.11
N ILE A 659 16.98 6.39 -0.95
CA ILE A 659 16.04 5.28 -0.76
C ILE A 659 14.70 5.88 -0.31
N PHE A 660 13.72 5.90 -1.22
CA PHE A 660 12.36 6.33 -0.93
C PHE A 660 11.51 5.13 -0.55
N VAL A 661 10.90 5.16 0.63
CA VAL A 661 10.07 4.09 1.17
C VAL A 661 8.72 4.66 1.59
N GLY A 662 7.64 3.98 1.26
CA GLY A 662 6.32 4.42 1.67
C GLY A 662 5.20 3.61 1.03
N ASP A 663 3.96 3.97 1.39
CA ASP A 663 2.76 3.39 0.82
C ASP A 663 2.07 4.45 -0.05
N PRO A 664 2.07 4.32 -1.39
CA PRO A 664 1.47 5.34 -2.25
C PRO A 664 -0.03 5.52 -2.04
N HIS A 665 -0.71 4.55 -1.41
CA HIS A 665 -2.15 4.61 -1.12
C HIS A 665 -2.47 5.10 0.29
N GLN A 666 -1.45 5.48 1.08
CA GLN A 666 -1.62 6.15 2.38
C GLN A 666 -1.32 7.65 2.33
N GLN A 667 -1.34 8.26 1.13
CA GLN A 667 -1.20 9.70 0.99
C GLN A 667 -2.48 10.40 1.45
N ILE A 668 -2.40 11.08 2.61
CA ILE A 668 -3.54 11.78 3.24
C ILE A 668 -3.18 13.21 3.68
N TYR A 669 -2.02 13.72 3.26
CA TYR A 669 -1.56 15.08 3.57
C TYR A 669 -1.52 15.98 2.32
N THR A 670 -2.33 15.70 1.30
CA THR A 670 -2.43 16.50 0.07
C THR A 670 -2.86 17.94 0.36
N PHE A 671 -3.64 18.16 1.42
CA PHE A 671 -3.99 19.51 1.92
C PHE A 671 -2.78 20.35 2.39
N ARG A 672 -1.60 19.73 2.56
CA ARG A 672 -0.31 20.39 2.82
C ARG A 672 0.56 20.49 1.56
N TYR A 673 -0.03 20.35 0.37
CA TYR A 673 0.67 20.40 -0.92
C TYR A 673 1.71 19.28 -1.10
N ALA A 674 1.56 18.19 -0.35
CA ALA A 674 2.36 17.00 -0.54
C ALA A 674 2.01 16.34 -1.87
N ILE A 675 3.04 15.94 -2.61
CA ILE A 675 2.91 15.11 -3.81
C ILE A 675 3.44 13.71 -3.53
N ASN A 676 2.91 12.72 -4.23
CA ASN A 676 3.33 11.35 -4.02
C ASN A 676 4.70 11.12 -4.66
N ALA A 677 5.78 11.29 -3.90
CA ALA A 677 7.15 11.14 -4.41
C ALA A 677 7.41 9.74 -4.97
N LEU A 678 6.70 8.72 -4.46
CA LEU A 678 6.79 7.34 -4.94
C LEU A 678 6.29 7.18 -6.38
N PHE A 679 5.45 8.09 -6.88
CA PHE A 679 5.09 8.15 -8.30
C PHE A 679 5.88 9.22 -9.06
N ALA A 680 6.05 10.42 -8.49
CA ALA A 680 6.62 11.56 -9.21
C ALA A 680 8.13 11.46 -9.49
N VAL A 681 8.92 10.84 -8.60
CA VAL A 681 10.38 10.86 -8.69
C VAL A 681 10.89 9.81 -9.71
N PRO A 682 11.83 10.09 -10.62
CA PRO A 682 12.43 9.02 -11.43
C PRO A 682 13.24 8.05 -10.57
N HIS A 683 13.29 6.77 -10.93
CA HIS A 683 13.99 5.76 -10.13
C HIS A 683 14.90 4.89 -10.99
N THR A 684 15.99 4.43 -10.37
CA THR A 684 16.90 3.44 -10.95
C THR A 684 16.47 2.01 -10.62
N HIS A 685 15.90 1.81 -9.42
CA HIS A 685 15.49 0.51 -8.92
C HIS A 685 14.14 0.60 -8.21
N LEU A 686 13.28 -0.38 -8.44
CA LEU A 686 11.94 -0.47 -7.86
C LEU A 686 11.76 -1.81 -7.16
N PHE A 687 11.40 -1.76 -5.89
CA PHE A 687 11.06 -2.92 -5.08
C PHE A 687 9.66 -2.77 -4.53
N TYR A 688 9.04 -3.92 -4.24
CA TYR A 688 7.72 -4.00 -3.63
C TYR A 688 7.80 -4.76 -2.33
N LEU A 689 7.05 -4.30 -1.33
CA LEU A 689 6.75 -5.05 -0.11
C LEU A 689 5.24 -5.28 -0.06
N THR A 690 4.81 -6.54 -0.19
CA THR A 690 3.39 -6.88 -0.38
C THR A 690 2.74 -7.60 0.80
N GLN A 691 3.52 -8.33 1.59
CA GLN A 691 3.04 -9.09 2.74
C GLN A 691 2.97 -8.25 4.02
N SER A 692 1.77 -8.13 4.59
CA SER A 692 1.54 -7.48 5.89
C SER A 692 1.87 -8.41 7.05
N PHE A 693 2.58 -7.88 8.04
CA PHE A 693 2.80 -8.51 9.34
C PHE A 693 1.84 -8.01 10.43
N ARG A 694 0.95 -7.07 10.08
CA ARG A 694 0.02 -6.44 11.03
C ARG A 694 -1.28 -7.23 11.17
N PHE A 695 -1.84 -7.69 10.05
CA PHE A 695 -3.17 -8.27 9.97
C PHE A 695 -3.21 -9.46 9.01
N GLY A 696 -4.20 -10.33 9.23
CA GLY A 696 -4.44 -11.53 8.43
C GLY A 696 -5.18 -11.27 7.12
N ALA A 697 -5.44 -12.37 6.39
CA ALA A 697 -6.04 -12.36 5.05
C ALA A 697 -7.42 -11.68 4.96
N GLU A 698 -8.22 -11.73 6.03
CA GLU A 698 -9.58 -11.16 6.02
C GLU A 698 -9.56 -9.63 5.93
N ILE A 699 -8.76 -8.98 6.77
CA ILE A 699 -8.59 -7.51 6.75
C ILE A 699 -7.81 -7.10 5.48
N ALA A 700 -6.81 -7.90 5.09
CA ALA A 700 -6.04 -7.66 3.89
C ALA A 700 -6.91 -7.71 2.62
N TYR A 701 -7.90 -8.60 2.55
CA TYR A 701 -8.86 -8.67 1.46
C TYR A 701 -9.71 -7.40 1.34
N VAL A 702 -10.19 -6.86 2.47
CA VAL A 702 -10.94 -5.59 2.48
C VAL A 702 -10.05 -4.46 1.97
N GLY A 703 -8.80 -4.37 2.44
CA GLY A 703 -7.83 -3.40 1.96
C GLY A 703 -7.52 -3.56 0.47
N ALA A 704 -7.30 -4.79 -0.02
CA ALA A 704 -7.04 -5.08 -1.42
C ALA A 704 -8.24 -4.74 -2.31
N THR A 705 -9.46 -4.97 -1.84
CA THR A 705 -10.68 -4.65 -2.58
C THR A 705 -10.88 -3.13 -2.71
N LEU A 706 -10.56 -2.35 -1.67
CA LEU A 706 -10.55 -0.88 -1.78
C LEU A 706 -9.55 -0.41 -2.85
N LEU A 707 -8.35 -0.98 -2.88
CA LEU A 707 -7.33 -0.63 -3.88
C LEU A 707 -7.77 -1.03 -5.30
N ASP A 708 -8.39 -2.19 -5.46
CA ASP A 708 -8.81 -2.74 -6.75
C ASP A 708 -10.05 -2.03 -7.31
N VAL A 709 -11.13 -1.95 -6.51
CA VAL A 709 -12.42 -1.38 -6.93
C VAL A 709 -12.36 0.13 -7.01
N CYS A 710 -11.82 0.80 -5.98
CA CYS A 710 -11.86 2.26 -5.89
C CYS A 710 -10.68 2.95 -6.57
N LYS A 711 -9.51 2.29 -6.62
CA LYS A 711 -8.27 2.89 -7.17
C LYS A 711 -7.72 2.18 -8.40
N LYS A 712 -8.36 1.10 -8.87
CA LYS A 712 -7.96 0.31 -10.06
C LYS A 712 -6.53 -0.25 -9.97
N VAL A 713 -6.05 -0.53 -8.76
CA VAL A 713 -4.72 -1.12 -8.51
C VAL A 713 -4.83 -2.65 -8.55
N ARG A 714 -4.52 -3.25 -9.70
CA ARG A 714 -4.68 -4.70 -9.94
C ARG A 714 -3.39 -5.50 -10.06
N ARG A 715 -2.27 -4.85 -10.37
CA ARG A 715 -0.99 -5.52 -10.67
C ARG A 715 -0.27 -6.08 -9.44
N LYS A 716 -0.53 -5.53 -8.26
CA LYS A 716 0.07 -5.94 -6.99
C LYS A 716 -1.00 -5.95 -5.92
N THR A 717 -1.03 -7.02 -5.15
CA THR A 717 -2.08 -7.28 -4.17
C THR A 717 -1.51 -7.15 -2.76
N LEU A 718 -2.27 -6.55 -1.85
CA LEU A 718 -1.96 -6.56 -0.42
C LEU A 718 -2.23 -7.96 0.15
N ILE A 719 -1.20 -8.59 0.68
CA ILE A 719 -1.27 -9.97 1.19
C ILE A 719 -1.31 -9.93 2.71
N GLY A 720 -2.31 -10.57 3.31
CA GLY A 720 -2.37 -10.74 4.76
C GLY A 720 -1.38 -11.78 5.24
N GLY A 721 -0.84 -11.60 6.44
CA GLY A 721 0.00 -12.63 7.06
C GLY A 721 -0.82 -13.80 7.59
N ASN A 722 -0.16 -14.71 8.31
CA ASN A 722 -0.79 -15.86 8.96
C ASN A 722 -1.52 -15.50 10.27
N GLN A 723 -1.62 -14.22 10.63
CA GLN A 723 -2.35 -13.81 11.83
C GLN A 723 -3.84 -14.09 11.66
N LYS A 724 -4.52 -14.45 12.75
CA LYS A 724 -5.98 -14.52 12.76
C LYS A 724 -6.55 -13.10 12.69
N SER A 725 -7.45 -12.88 11.75
CA SER A 725 -8.18 -11.62 11.60
C SER A 725 -9.64 -11.89 11.31
N THR A 726 -10.53 -11.00 11.76
CA THR A 726 -11.98 -11.12 11.61
C THR A 726 -12.60 -9.79 11.25
N ILE A 727 -13.67 -9.85 10.47
CA ILE A 727 -14.46 -8.70 10.02
C ILE A 727 -15.95 -8.82 10.40
N ARG A 728 -16.32 -9.85 11.17
CA ARG A 728 -17.72 -10.18 11.50
C ARG A 728 -18.25 -9.44 12.73
N GLY A 729 -17.59 -8.37 13.16
CA GLY A 729 -18.07 -7.53 14.27
C GLY A 729 -17.71 -8.03 15.67
N SER A 730 -16.91 -9.08 15.81
CA SER A 730 -16.29 -9.45 17.09
C SER A 730 -15.28 -8.38 17.51
N SER A 731 -15.23 -8.05 18.80
CA SER A 731 -14.25 -7.13 19.38
C SER A 731 -13.28 -7.89 20.29
N GLU A 732 -11.98 -7.70 20.07
CA GLU A 732 -10.92 -8.18 20.94
C GLU A 732 -10.08 -7.01 21.46
N GLY A 733 -9.90 -6.94 22.78
CA GLY A 733 -9.13 -5.87 23.41
C GLY A 733 -9.77 -4.49 23.27
N GLN A 734 -8.91 -3.47 23.15
CA GLN A 734 -9.29 -2.07 23.04
C GLN A 734 -9.92 -1.75 21.67
N ILE A 735 -11.01 -0.98 21.67
CA ILE A 735 -11.72 -0.58 20.45
C ILE A 735 -11.32 0.83 20.04
N ALA A 736 -10.75 0.97 18.85
CA ALA A 736 -10.46 2.26 18.25
C ALA A 736 -11.60 2.72 17.32
N LEU A 737 -12.27 3.81 17.69
CA LEU A 737 -13.29 4.51 16.91
C LEU A 737 -12.61 5.52 15.98
N LEU A 738 -12.51 5.19 14.69
CA LEU A 738 -11.84 6.03 13.70
C LEU A 738 -12.85 6.80 12.83
N CYS A 739 -12.76 8.12 12.88
CA CYS A 739 -13.65 9.04 12.16
C CYS A 739 -12.90 9.83 11.07
N ARG A 740 -13.66 10.35 10.10
CA ARG A 740 -13.18 11.33 9.11
C ARG A 740 -13.07 12.74 9.69
N THR A 741 -13.99 13.14 10.57
CA THR A 741 -14.11 14.52 11.08
C THR A 741 -13.98 14.64 12.61
N ASN A 742 -13.53 15.80 13.10
CA ASN A 742 -13.47 16.07 14.55
C ASN A 742 -14.86 16.15 15.19
N ALA A 743 -15.89 16.57 14.44
CA ALA A 743 -17.26 16.61 14.92
C ALA A 743 -17.78 15.20 15.26
N SER A 744 -17.54 14.23 14.38
CA SER A 744 -17.88 12.82 14.62
C SER A 744 -17.12 12.22 15.80
N VAL A 745 -15.85 12.60 15.99
CA VAL A 745 -15.09 12.19 17.20
C VAL A 745 -15.75 12.71 18.47
N PHE A 746 -16.24 13.96 18.47
CA PHE A 746 -16.94 14.54 19.62
C PHE A 746 -18.28 13.82 19.85
N ASP A 747 -19.07 13.61 18.80
CA ASP A 747 -20.34 12.89 18.87
C ASP A 747 -20.17 11.48 19.46
N GLU A 748 -19.14 10.75 19.01
CA GLU A 748 -18.81 9.42 19.52
C GLU A 748 -18.28 9.46 20.96
N ALA A 749 -17.47 10.46 21.32
CA ALA A 749 -17.02 10.65 22.70
C ALA A 749 -18.19 10.88 23.64
N VAL A 750 -19.18 11.67 23.22
CA VAL A 750 -20.43 11.84 23.96
C VAL A 750 -21.16 10.50 24.07
N ARG A 751 -21.38 9.79 22.96
CA ARG A 751 -22.11 8.51 22.92
C ARG A 751 -21.54 7.45 23.86
N VAL A 752 -20.21 7.29 23.92
CA VAL A 752 -19.57 6.27 24.76
C VAL A 752 -19.41 6.68 26.22
N THR A 753 -19.45 7.99 26.52
CA THR A 753 -19.42 8.49 27.89
C THR A 753 -20.82 8.69 28.48
N GLU A 754 -21.86 8.60 27.65
CA GLU A 754 -23.26 8.70 28.04
C GLU A 754 -23.77 7.35 28.60
N GLY A 755 -24.31 7.37 29.82
CA GLY A 755 -24.81 6.17 30.49
C GLY A 755 -24.59 6.17 32.01
N LYS A 756 -25.09 5.13 32.70
CA LYS A 756 -24.92 4.97 34.16
C LYS A 756 -23.47 4.64 34.56
N THR A 757 -22.72 4.01 33.67
CA THR A 757 -21.29 3.68 33.83
C THR A 757 -20.52 4.25 32.63
N PRO A 758 -19.89 5.43 32.76
CA PRO A 758 -19.17 6.04 31.66
C PRO A 758 -17.90 5.25 31.33
N SER A 759 -17.67 4.98 30.04
CA SER A 759 -16.46 4.29 29.59
C SER A 759 -15.21 5.17 29.70
N ARG A 760 -14.07 4.52 29.93
CA ARG A 760 -12.75 5.17 29.93
C ARG A 760 -12.28 5.39 28.50
N ILE A 761 -11.98 6.64 28.14
CA ILE A 761 -11.67 7.02 26.77
C ILE A 761 -10.26 7.58 26.63
N TYR A 762 -9.62 7.33 25.48
CA TYR A 762 -8.38 7.99 25.08
C TYR A 762 -8.60 8.76 23.79
N LEU A 763 -8.45 10.09 23.83
CA LEU A 763 -8.48 10.93 22.64
C LEU A 763 -7.10 10.94 22.00
N ILE A 764 -6.99 10.53 20.74
CA ILE A 764 -5.70 10.52 20.03
C ILE A 764 -5.16 11.95 19.93
N GLY A 765 -3.96 12.15 20.50
CA GLY A 765 -3.30 13.45 20.61
C GLY A 765 -3.67 14.24 21.87
N GLY A 766 -4.54 13.72 22.74
CA GLY A 766 -4.93 14.35 24.00
C GLY A 766 -5.97 15.48 23.86
N THR A 767 -6.54 15.87 25.00
CA THR A 767 -7.61 16.88 25.13
C THR A 767 -7.21 18.26 24.61
N LYS A 768 -5.97 18.68 24.91
CA LYS A 768 -5.42 19.98 24.46
C LYS A 768 -5.28 20.06 22.94
N SER A 769 -4.75 19.02 22.28
CA SER A 769 -4.60 19.04 20.81
C SER A 769 -5.92 18.81 20.08
N PHE A 770 -6.91 18.20 20.73
CA PHE A 770 -8.29 18.15 20.22
C PHE A 770 -8.95 19.53 20.33
N GLY A 771 -8.58 20.30 21.35
CA GLY A 771 -9.04 21.65 21.59
C GLY A 771 -10.41 21.65 22.26
N LEU A 772 -10.60 20.84 23.30
CA LEU A 772 -11.83 20.83 24.11
C LEU A 772 -12.15 22.22 24.68
N ASP A 773 -11.14 22.95 25.15
CA ASP A 773 -11.27 24.34 25.62
C ASP A 773 -11.90 25.26 24.54
N ARG A 774 -11.60 25.03 23.25
CA ARG A 774 -12.16 25.84 22.17
C ARG A 774 -13.66 25.67 22.01
N PHE A 775 -14.22 24.49 22.32
CA PHE A 775 -15.68 24.31 22.29
C PHE A 775 -16.35 25.15 23.40
N ILE A 776 -15.73 25.20 24.58
CA ILE A 776 -16.21 26.05 25.68
C ILE A 776 -16.09 27.52 25.29
N ASP A 777 -14.95 27.94 24.75
CA ASP A 777 -14.71 29.34 24.34
C ASP A 777 -15.71 29.81 23.25
N ILE A 778 -16.02 28.96 22.27
CA ILE A 778 -17.03 29.24 21.24
C ILE A 778 -18.43 29.29 21.86
N TRP A 779 -18.74 28.39 22.81
CA TRP A 779 -20.01 28.38 23.53
C TRP A 779 -20.19 29.63 24.41
N ILE A 780 -19.14 30.09 25.10
CA ILE A 780 -19.17 31.35 25.87
C ILE A 780 -19.50 32.51 24.93
N LEU A 781 -18.86 32.56 23.75
CA LEU A 781 -19.10 33.60 22.76
C LEU A 781 -20.54 33.57 22.20
N LEU A 782 -21.22 32.41 22.24
CA LEU A 782 -22.62 32.25 21.84
C LEU A 782 -23.61 32.80 22.90
N GLN A 783 -23.23 32.85 24.18
CA GLN A 783 -24.10 33.35 25.25
C GLN A 783 -24.27 34.87 25.20
N SER A 784 -25.34 35.39 25.80
CA SER A 784 -25.57 36.83 25.90
C SER A 784 -24.54 37.51 26.84
N ASP A 785 -24.24 38.79 26.58
CA ASP A 785 -23.30 39.57 27.41
C ASP A 785 -23.73 39.64 28.89
N GLU A 786 -25.03 39.57 29.16
CA GLU A 786 -25.56 39.52 30.52
C GLU A 786 -25.28 38.18 31.22
N GLU A 787 -25.43 37.05 30.53
CA GLU A 787 -25.15 35.72 31.07
C GLU A 787 -23.65 35.51 31.29
N GLN A 788 -22.81 36.05 30.40
CA GLN A 788 -21.36 36.03 30.56
C GLN A 788 -20.92 36.75 31.84
N ARG A 789 -21.49 37.94 32.11
CA ARG A 789 -21.21 38.73 33.32
C ARG A 789 -21.80 38.09 34.58
N LYS A 790 -23.00 37.51 34.50
CA LYS A 790 -23.64 36.81 35.63
C LYS A 790 -22.86 35.57 36.06
N GLN A 791 -22.18 34.89 35.13
CA GLN A 791 -21.45 33.64 35.40
C GLN A 791 -19.92 33.79 35.45
N ASN A 792 -19.38 35.02 35.34
CA ASN A 792 -17.92 35.29 35.30
C ASN A 792 -17.16 34.42 34.27
N LEU A 793 -17.75 34.21 33.10
CA LEU A 793 -17.16 33.35 32.07
C LEU A 793 -16.05 34.11 31.31
N SER A 794 -14.86 33.51 31.19
CA SER A 794 -13.74 34.10 30.47
C SER A 794 -13.27 33.18 29.33
N ILE A 795 -13.10 33.76 28.15
CA ILE A 795 -12.61 33.06 26.96
C ILE A 795 -11.09 32.91 27.07
N LYS A 796 -10.55 31.70 27.04
CA LYS A 796 -9.09 31.46 27.18
C LYS A 796 -8.34 31.71 25.88
N ASP A 797 -8.89 31.25 24.75
CA ASP A 797 -8.24 31.35 23.44
C ASP A 797 -8.16 32.82 22.98
N ARG A 798 -6.93 33.29 22.75
CA ARG A 798 -6.64 34.68 22.33
C ARG A 798 -7.29 35.05 21.00
N PHE A 799 -7.41 34.10 20.08
CA PHE A 799 -8.04 34.33 18.78
C PHE A 799 -9.56 34.45 18.93
N ILE A 800 -10.20 33.56 19.70
CA ILE A 800 -11.66 33.62 19.93
C ILE A 800 -12.04 34.90 20.68
N ARG A 801 -11.25 35.28 21.69
CA ARG A 801 -11.48 36.49 22.50
C ARG A 801 -11.53 37.77 21.66
N ARG A 802 -10.76 37.86 20.56
CA ARG A 802 -10.76 39.02 19.65
C ARG A 802 -12.14 39.29 19.03
N TRP A 803 -13.01 38.28 18.93
CA TRP A 803 -14.33 38.41 18.33
C TRP A 803 -15.37 39.00 19.29
N MET A 804 -15.10 39.06 20.60
CA MET A 804 -15.99 39.72 21.57
C MET A 804 -16.24 41.20 21.21
N HIS A 805 -15.24 41.87 20.64
CA HIS A 805 -15.32 43.27 20.23
C HIS A 805 -15.55 43.46 18.72
N LYS A 806 -15.63 42.38 17.95
CA LYS A 806 -15.75 42.38 16.47
C LYS A 806 -16.92 41.49 16.02
N ASP A 807 -18.13 41.88 16.40
CA ASP A 807 -19.41 41.25 16.03
C ASP A 807 -19.73 39.89 16.68
N GLY A 808 -19.06 39.56 17.80
CA GLY A 808 -19.37 38.39 18.62
C GLY A 808 -19.33 37.05 17.87
N TYR A 809 -20.25 36.14 18.23
CA TYR A 809 -20.39 34.84 17.58
C TYR A 809 -20.70 34.94 16.08
N GLY A 810 -21.53 35.90 15.67
CA GLY A 810 -21.87 36.15 14.27
C GLY A 810 -20.67 36.56 13.42
N GLY A 811 -19.75 37.34 13.99
CA GLY A 811 -18.45 37.67 13.37
C GLY A 811 -17.57 36.44 13.16
N LEU A 812 -17.42 35.62 14.20
CA LEU A 812 -16.63 34.38 14.14
C LEU A 812 -17.16 33.41 13.08
N LYS A 813 -18.49 33.23 13.00
CA LYS A 813 -19.12 32.37 12.00
C LYS A 813 -18.89 32.88 10.58
N ARG A 814 -19.04 34.19 10.33
CA ARG A 814 -18.72 34.80 9.03
C ARG A 814 -17.26 34.62 8.65
N TYR A 815 -16.33 34.78 9.60
CA TYR A 815 -14.92 34.49 9.38
C TYR A 815 -14.67 33.03 9.01
N ALA A 816 -15.22 32.08 9.77
CA ALA A 816 -15.02 30.65 9.52
C ALA A 816 -15.45 30.26 8.10
N VAL A 817 -16.57 30.83 7.62
CA VAL A 817 -17.06 30.64 6.25
C VAL A 817 -16.15 31.32 5.21
N ALA A 818 -15.80 32.59 5.41
CA ALA A 818 -14.97 33.36 4.46
C ALA A 818 -13.54 32.81 4.34
N ALA A 819 -12.95 32.36 5.45
CA ALA A 819 -11.66 31.69 5.47
C ALA A 819 -11.74 30.21 5.01
N GLU A 820 -12.95 29.65 4.89
CA GLU A 820 -13.25 28.20 4.80
C GLU A 820 -12.42 27.36 5.78
N ASP A 821 -12.38 27.78 7.03
CA ASP A 821 -11.75 27.02 8.10
C ASP A 821 -12.64 25.83 8.49
N LYS A 822 -12.39 24.69 7.85
CA LYS A 822 -13.19 23.46 8.06
C LYS A 822 -13.14 22.97 9.50
N GLU A 823 -12.02 23.18 10.21
CA GLU A 823 -11.91 22.74 11.60
C GLU A 823 -12.78 23.62 12.51
N LEU A 824 -12.70 24.93 12.33
CA LEU A 824 -13.52 25.88 13.10
C LEU A 824 -15.01 25.72 12.78
N MET A 825 -15.37 25.54 11.50
CA MET A 825 -16.76 25.27 11.09
C MET A 825 -17.31 23.99 11.74
N ALA A 826 -16.51 22.92 11.82
CA ALA A 826 -16.92 21.69 12.50
C ALA A 826 -17.14 21.90 14.01
N LYS A 827 -16.29 22.69 14.67
CA LYS A 827 -16.44 23.05 16.10
C LYS A 827 -17.69 23.89 16.34
N ILE A 828 -17.94 24.89 15.50
CA ILE A 828 -19.15 25.72 15.51
C ILE A 828 -20.40 24.84 15.37
N ALA A 829 -20.42 23.91 14.41
CA ALA A 829 -21.56 23.01 14.21
C ALA A 829 -21.88 22.12 15.42
N VAL A 830 -20.85 21.62 16.13
CA VAL A 830 -21.03 20.86 17.37
C VAL A 830 -21.59 21.73 18.49
N VAL A 831 -21.10 22.97 18.64
CA VAL A 831 -21.62 23.92 19.63
C VAL A 831 -23.08 24.28 19.33
N GLU A 832 -23.45 24.48 18.07
CA GLU A 832 -24.84 24.72 17.66
C GLU A 832 -25.74 23.51 17.95
N LYS A 833 -25.23 22.29 17.73
CA LYS A 833 -25.97 21.03 17.94
C LYS A 833 -26.29 20.76 19.41
N TYR A 834 -25.32 20.91 20.31
CA TYR A 834 -25.48 20.55 21.73
C TYR A 834 -25.79 21.75 22.63
N ASN A 835 -25.50 22.97 22.17
CA ASN A 835 -25.78 24.26 22.82
C ASN A 835 -25.56 24.23 24.34
N VAL A 836 -26.64 24.23 25.13
CA VAL A 836 -26.62 24.29 26.61
C VAL A 836 -25.83 23.14 27.25
N ARG A 837 -25.74 21.97 26.60
CA ARG A 837 -25.04 20.80 27.14
C ARG A 837 -23.51 20.85 26.97
N ILE A 838 -22.96 21.79 26.19
CA ILE A 838 -21.52 21.82 25.88
C ILE A 838 -20.63 21.82 27.14
N PRO A 839 -20.84 22.68 28.16
CA PRO A 839 -19.98 22.70 29.35
C PRO A 839 -20.01 21.37 30.12
N GLU A 840 -21.19 20.77 30.26
CA GLU A 840 -21.39 19.48 30.91
C GLU A 840 -20.66 18.36 30.15
N LEU A 841 -20.84 18.30 28.83
CA LEU A 841 -20.26 17.28 27.96
C LEU A 841 -18.73 17.37 27.93
N VAL A 842 -18.15 18.56 27.81
CA VAL A 842 -16.69 18.73 27.81
C VAL A 842 -16.11 18.28 29.14
N LYS A 843 -16.69 18.72 30.28
CA LYS A 843 -16.23 18.31 31.61
C LYS A 843 -16.35 16.80 31.82
N ARG A 844 -17.40 16.17 31.28
CA ARG A 844 -17.56 14.71 31.29
C ARG A 844 -16.46 14.01 30.50
N ILE A 845 -16.21 14.44 29.26
CA ILE A 845 -15.17 13.89 28.39
C ILE A 845 -13.81 14.01 29.07
N GLU A 846 -13.49 15.16 29.67
CA GLU A 846 -12.24 15.36 30.41
C GLU A 846 -12.12 14.42 31.61
N LYS A 847 -13.21 14.20 32.36
CA LYS A 847 -13.21 13.26 33.50
C LYS A 847 -13.02 11.81 33.07
N CYS A 848 -13.56 11.43 31.91
CA CYS A 848 -13.46 10.06 31.38
C CYS A 848 -12.14 9.82 30.62
N HIS A 849 -11.41 10.88 30.30
CA HIS A 849 -10.15 10.81 29.56
C HIS A 849 -9.04 10.24 30.43
N VAL A 850 -8.36 9.20 29.93
CA VAL A 850 -7.13 8.67 30.53
C VAL A 850 -5.91 9.15 29.75
N ASN A 851 -4.79 9.37 30.44
CA ASN A 851 -3.55 9.86 29.81
C ASN A 851 -2.77 8.77 29.08
N ASP A 852 -2.92 7.52 29.49
CA ASP A 852 -2.25 6.38 28.89
C ASP A 852 -3.27 5.51 28.15
N ILE A 853 -2.95 5.22 26.89
CA ILE A 853 -3.76 4.43 25.97
C ILE A 853 -4.03 3.03 26.51
N VAL A 854 -3.14 2.45 27.31
CA VAL A 854 -3.28 1.06 27.81
C VAL A 854 -4.51 0.90 28.73
N PHE A 855 -4.92 1.96 29.44
CA PHE A 855 -6.06 1.92 30.37
C PHE A 855 -7.40 2.29 29.73
N ALA A 856 -7.41 2.71 28.46
CA ALA A 856 -8.64 3.09 27.78
C ALA A 856 -9.39 1.87 27.22
N GLU A 857 -10.71 1.88 27.38
CA GLU A 857 -11.60 0.92 26.72
C GLU A 857 -11.83 1.32 25.26
N TYR A 858 -12.04 2.62 25.03
CA TYR A 858 -12.22 3.20 23.71
C TYR A 858 -11.11 4.20 23.38
N VAL A 859 -10.54 4.08 22.19
CA VAL A 859 -9.65 5.09 21.60
C VAL A 859 -10.43 5.84 20.55
N LEU A 860 -10.49 7.17 20.64
CA LEU A 860 -11.22 7.98 19.67
C LEU A 860 -10.28 8.96 18.97
N GLY A 861 -10.42 9.06 17.66
CA GLY A 861 -9.69 10.07 16.91
C GLY A 861 -10.00 10.04 15.42
N THR A 862 -9.48 11.05 14.73
CA THR A 862 -9.57 11.08 13.28
C THR A 862 -8.50 10.18 12.65
N VAL A 863 -8.77 9.68 11.45
CA VAL A 863 -7.79 8.87 10.69
C VAL A 863 -6.45 9.59 10.52
N HIS A 864 -6.47 10.90 10.33
CA HIS A 864 -5.26 11.72 10.23
C HIS A 864 -4.37 11.64 11.48
N LYS A 865 -4.98 11.65 12.68
CA LYS A 865 -4.24 11.50 13.95
C LYS A 865 -3.89 10.03 14.25
N ALA A 866 -4.69 9.09 13.76
CA ALA A 866 -4.45 7.66 13.90
C ALA A 866 -3.37 7.12 12.96
N LYS A 867 -2.97 7.87 11.91
CA LYS A 867 -1.90 7.45 11.00
C LYS A 867 -0.59 7.23 11.78
N GLY A 868 0.01 6.07 11.58
CA GLY A 868 1.21 5.63 12.32
C GLY A 868 0.92 4.87 13.62
N LEU A 869 -0.33 4.89 14.11
CA LEU A 869 -0.78 4.04 15.20
C LEU A 869 -1.40 2.75 14.66
N GLU A 870 -1.63 1.78 15.54
CA GLU A 870 -2.20 0.47 15.22
C GLU A 870 -3.01 -0.02 16.42
N PHE A 871 -4.14 -0.71 16.18
CA PHE A 871 -5.08 -1.12 17.23
C PHE A 871 -5.54 -2.57 17.03
N ASP A 872 -5.83 -3.27 18.13
CA ASP A 872 -6.33 -4.66 18.07
C ASP A 872 -7.69 -4.73 17.38
N THR A 873 -8.63 -3.88 17.80
CA THR A 873 -9.94 -3.70 17.15
C THR A 873 -10.09 -2.28 16.61
N VAL A 874 -10.51 -2.14 15.36
CA VAL A 874 -10.88 -0.85 14.74
C VAL A 874 -12.33 -0.89 14.32
N GLN A 875 -13.08 0.13 14.70
CA GLN A 875 -14.43 0.41 14.23
C GLN A 875 -14.41 1.65 13.35
N ILE A 876 -14.87 1.49 12.11
CA ILE A 876 -15.00 2.58 11.15
C ILE A 876 -16.40 3.18 11.27
N LEU A 877 -16.47 4.50 11.35
CA LEU A 877 -17.74 5.23 11.47
C LEU A 877 -18.31 5.59 10.09
N ASP A 878 -19.57 5.99 10.04
CA ASP A 878 -20.30 6.26 8.77
C ASP A 878 -20.02 7.64 8.15
N ASP A 879 -19.01 8.38 8.64
CA ASP A 879 -18.66 9.73 8.19
C ASP A 879 -17.67 9.78 7.00
N PHE A 880 -17.44 8.63 6.34
CA PHE A 880 -16.64 8.47 5.12
C PHE A 880 -17.53 8.45 3.86
N VAL A 881 -16.92 8.25 2.69
CA VAL A 881 -17.63 8.06 1.42
C VAL A 881 -18.66 6.93 1.53
N LYS A 882 -19.87 7.23 1.06
CA LYS A 882 -21.02 6.32 1.12
C LYS A 882 -21.27 5.69 -0.24
N VAL A 883 -21.27 4.36 -0.27
CA VAL A 883 -21.83 3.59 -1.38
C VAL A 883 -23.28 3.25 -1.00
N PRO A 884 -24.26 3.72 -1.79
CA PRO A 884 -25.68 3.72 -1.38
C PRO A 884 -26.25 2.31 -1.24
N CYS A 885 -25.85 1.38 -2.11
CA CYS A 885 -26.41 0.03 -2.14
C CYS A 885 -25.41 -1.00 -2.66
N GLY A 886 -25.76 -2.28 -2.49
CA GLY A 886 -24.97 -3.38 -3.02
C GLY A 886 -25.04 -3.47 -4.55
N ARG A 887 -24.07 -4.18 -5.15
CA ARG A 887 -23.92 -4.29 -6.62
C ARG A 887 -25.19 -4.73 -7.36
N HIS A 888 -25.98 -5.61 -6.76
CA HIS A 888 -27.22 -6.14 -7.37
C HIS A 888 -28.32 -5.08 -7.53
N SER A 889 -28.31 -4.03 -6.70
CA SER A 889 -29.28 -2.93 -6.75
C SER A 889 -28.72 -1.65 -7.39
N LEU A 890 -27.42 -1.60 -7.71
CA LEU A 890 -26.80 -0.48 -8.43
C LEU A 890 -27.46 -0.12 -9.77
N PRO A 891 -28.01 -1.05 -10.57
CA PRO A 891 -28.73 -0.68 -11.79
C PRO A 891 -29.91 0.26 -11.54
N GLN A 892 -30.44 0.33 -10.31
CA GLN A 892 -31.50 1.27 -9.91
C GLN A 892 -30.96 2.69 -9.66
N ILE A 893 -29.63 2.89 -9.58
CA ILE A 893 -28.96 4.18 -9.37
C ILE A 893 -27.89 4.41 -10.46
N PRO A 894 -28.28 4.69 -11.71
CA PRO A 894 -27.35 4.78 -12.84
C PRO A 894 -26.35 5.95 -12.74
N HIS A 895 -26.65 6.97 -11.93
CA HIS A 895 -25.81 8.16 -11.76
C HIS A 895 -24.65 7.96 -10.78
N PHE A 896 -24.68 6.92 -9.94
CA PHE A 896 -23.61 6.69 -8.97
C PHE A 896 -22.35 6.16 -9.67
N ARG A 897 -21.25 6.91 -9.58
CA ARG A 897 -19.93 6.51 -10.11
C ARG A 897 -18.88 6.64 -9.03
N ILE A 898 -18.08 5.59 -8.85
CA ILE A 898 -16.98 5.56 -7.87
C ILE A 898 -15.93 6.63 -8.22
N GLU A 899 -15.72 6.86 -9.51
CA GLU A 899 -14.78 7.87 -10.03
C GLU A 899 -15.17 9.32 -9.72
N SER A 900 -16.40 9.56 -9.24
CA SER A 900 -16.82 10.90 -8.84
C SER A 900 -16.16 11.38 -7.54
N PHE A 901 -15.65 10.46 -6.72
CA PHE A 901 -15.01 10.77 -5.46
C PHE A 901 -13.49 10.97 -5.63
N PRO A 902 -12.89 11.99 -4.98
CA PRO A 902 -11.44 12.16 -5.00
C PRO A 902 -10.69 10.97 -4.41
N ASP A 903 -9.55 10.64 -5.01
CA ASP A 903 -8.64 9.58 -4.58
C ASP A 903 -8.22 9.64 -3.11
N GLU A 904 -8.14 10.85 -2.54
CA GLU A 904 -7.77 11.10 -1.14
C GLU A 904 -8.81 10.51 -0.16
N GLU A 905 -10.09 10.52 -0.51
CA GLU A 905 -11.13 9.96 0.35
C GLU A 905 -11.05 8.42 0.40
N TRP A 906 -10.66 7.78 -0.71
CA TRP A 906 -10.37 6.34 -0.73
C TRP A 906 -9.09 6.00 0.04
N ASN A 907 -8.06 6.85 -0.04
CA ASN A 907 -6.84 6.69 0.78
C ASN A 907 -7.17 6.78 2.28
N LEU A 908 -8.04 7.70 2.69
CA LEU A 908 -8.47 7.81 4.09
C LEU A 908 -9.17 6.55 4.59
N LEU A 909 -10.09 6.00 3.80
CA LEU A 909 -10.77 4.75 4.15
C LEU A 909 -9.78 3.57 4.19
N TYR A 910 -8.85 3.48 3.22
CA TYR A 910 -7.78 2.48 3.22
C TYR A 910 -6.86 2.58 4.44
N VAL A 911 -6.46 3.80 4.84
CA VAL A 911 -5.67 4.02 6.05
C VAL A 911 -6.45 3.55 7.28
N ALA A 912 -7.75 3.87 7.38
CA ALA A 912 -8.62 3.47 8.49
C ALA A 912 -8.71 1.95 8.63
N VAL A 913 -9.04 1.23 7.54
CA VAL A 913 -9.12 -0.24 7.51
C VAL A 913 -7.80 -0.88 7.94
N THR A 914 -6.69 -0.37 7.41
CA THR A 914 -5.37 -0.98 7.65
C THR A 914 -4.77 -0.64 9.01
N ARG A 915 -5.46 0.10 9.89
CA ARG A 915 -5.05 0.28 11.29
C ARG A 915 -5.36 -0.92 12.18
N ALA A 916 -6.30 -1.77 11.78
CA ALA A 916 -6.70 -2.95 12.52
C ALA A 916 -5.62 -4.04 12.50
N LYS A 917 -5.40 -4.71 13.64
CA LYS A 917 -4.55 -5.90 13.75
C LYS A 917 -5.35 -7.19 13.71
N LYS A 918 -6.40 -7.28 14.54
CA LYS A 918 -7.18 -8.51 14.75
C LYS A 918 -8.61 -8.38 14.25
N CYS A 919 -9.31 -7.32 14.66
CA CYS A 919 -10.74 -7.16 14.38
C CYS A 919 -11.04 -5.85 13.65
N LEU A 920 -11.85 -5.93 12.60
CA LEU A 920 -12.39 -4.78 11.89
C LEU A 920 -13.92 -4.78 11.96
N ILE A 921 -14.51 -3.75 12.56
CA ILE A 921 -15.96 -3.53 12.58
C ILE A 921 -16.29 -2.58 11.41
N MET A 922 -16.97 -3.13 10.41
CA MET A 922 -17.26 -2.46 9.14
C MET A 922 -18.52 -1.60 9.22
N THR A 923 -18.62 -0.64 8.30
CA THR A 923 -19.86 0.08 7.99
C THR A 923 -20.65 -0.66 6.91
N LYS A 924 -21.94 -0.36 6.77
CA LYS A 924 -22.75 -0.90 5.66
C LYS A 924 -22.23 -0.43 4.29
N SER A 925 -21.72 0.81 4.23
CA SER A 925 -21.06 1.34 3.03
C SER A 925 -19.83 0.52 2.64
N LEU A 926 -18.99 0.14 3.61
CA LEU A 926 -17.81 -0.69 3.35
C LEU A 926 -18.20 -2.08 2.85
N GLU A 927 -19.25 -2.69 3.40
CA GLU A 927 -19.80 -3.93 2.85
C GLU A 927 -20.29 -3.75 1.41
N ASN A 928 -21.02 -2.67 1.12
CA ASN A 928 -21.48 -2.38 -0.23
C ASN A 928 -20.31 -2.30 -1.23
N ILE A 929 -19.16 -1.72 -0.86
CA ILE A 929 -17.93 -1.74 -1.68
C ILE A 929 -17.45 -3.17 -1.97
N LEU A 930 -17.49 -4.07 -0.97
CA LEU A 930 -17.10 -5.48 -1.16
C LEU A 930 -18.02 -6.20 -2.13
N THR A 931 -19.32 -5.87 -2.12
CA THR A 931 -20.27 -6.44 -3.10
C THR A 931 -19.96 -6.01 -4.54
N LEU A 932 -19.30 -4.86 -4.76
CA LEU A 932 -18.86 -4.42 -6.09
C LEU A 932 -17.79 -5.35 -6.65
N ALA A 933 -16.96 -5.94 -5.78
CA ALA A 933 -16.03 -7.02 -6.12
C ALA A 933 -16.69 -8.41 -6.18
N GLY A 934 -18.02 -8.49 -6.02
CA GLY A 934 -18.78 -9.73 -6.05
C GLY A 934 -18.82 -10.50 -4.73
N GLU A 935 -18.32 -9.93 -3.62
CA GLU A 935 -18.28 -10.61 -2.33
C GLU A 935 -19.50 -10.27 -1.47
N TYR A 936 -20.24 -11.32 -1.08
CA TYR A 936 -21.41 -11.24 -0.19
C TYR A 936 -21.27 -12.08 1.09
N TYR A 937 -20.11 -12.70 1.32
CA TYR A 937 -19.85 -13.59 2.46
C TYR A 937 -20.83 -14.76 2.58
N PHE A 938 -21.28 -15.29 1.42
CA PHE A 938 -22.13 -16.47 1.36
C PHE A 938 -21.32 -17.74 1.60
N GLN A 939 -21.92 -18.65 2.37
CA GLN A 939 -21.38 -19.96 2.69
C GLN A 939 -22.33 -21.02 2.15
N ALA A 940 -21.79 -22.05 1.49
CA ALA A 940 -22.58 -23.19 1.05
C ALA A 940 -22.81 -24.17 2.22
N GLU A 941 -24.08 -24.41 2.57
CA GLU A 941 -24.51 -25.46 3.50
C GLU A 941 -25.32 -26.53 2.74
N LEU A 942 -25.32 -27.76 3.25
CA LEU A 942 -26.15 -28.82 2.67
C LEU A 942 -27.62 -28.55 2.95
N THR A 943 -28.46 -28.45 1.91
CA THR A 943 -29.90 -28.18 2.03
C THR A 943 -30.60 -29.19 2.94
N ARG A 944 -30.20 -30.46 2.91
CA ARG A 944 -30.71 -31.49 3.84
C ARG A 944 -30.49 -31.17 5.31
N ASP A 945 -29.43 -30.43 5.64
CA ASP A 945 -29.14 -30.02 7.02
C ASP A 945 -29.91 -28.74 7.38
N VAL A 946 -30.16 -27.88 6.40
CA VAL A 946 -30.97 -26.65 6.54
C VAL A 946 -32.44 -26.98 6.77
N LEU A 947 -33.00 -27.95 6.04
CA LEU A 947 -34.42 -28.31 6.10
C LEU A 947 -34.79 -29.24 7.27
N LYS A 948 -33.82 -29.65 8.11
CA LYS A 948 -34.09 -30.43 9.34
C LYS A 948 -35.04 -29.71 10.29
N SER A 949 -35.07 -28.38 10.26
CA SER A 949 -35.92 -27.53 11.08
C SER A 949 -37.27 -27.16 10.44
N GLY A 950 -37.60 -27.73 9.27
CA GLY A 950 -38.81 -27.43 8.50
C GLY A 950 -38.55 -26.59 7.25
N GLU A 951 -39.61 -26.08 6.63
CA GLU A 951 -39.51 -25.18 5.47
C GLU A 951 -38.84 -23.86 5.85
N VAL A 952 -37.86 -23.45 5.05
CA VAL A 952 -37.09 -22.22 5.28
C VAL A 952 -37.37 -21.22 4.16
N LEU A 953 -37.81 -20.02 4.55
CA LEU A 953 -38.03 -18.89 3.64
C LEU A 953 -36.72 -18.15 3.35
N CYS A 954 -36.66 -17.54 2.16
CA CYS A 954 -35.57 -16.63 1.81
C CYS A 954 -35.47 -15.47 2.81
N CYS A 955 -34.25 -15.12 3.25
CA CYS A 955 -34.04 -14.05 4.23
C CYS A 955 -34.20 -12.62 3.66
N VAL A 956 -34.37 -12.48 2.35
CA VAL A 956 -34.58 -11.18 1.69
C VAL A 956 -36.01 -10.70 1.97
N ARG A 957 -36.17 -9.50 2.54
CA ARG A 957 -37.45 -9.01 3.07
C ARG A 957 -38.63 -9.03 2.08
N GLN A 958 -38.41 -8.69 0.81
CA GLN A 958 -39.46 -8.73 -0.23
C GLN A 958 -39.54 -10.07 -0.98
N CYS A 959 -38.81 -11.11 -0.55
CA CYS A 959 -38.77 -12.39 -1.25
C CYS A 959 -39.65 -13.43 -0.55
N ASN A 960 -40.62 -13.97 -1.26
CA ASN A 960 -41.52 -15.02 -0.76
C ASN A 960 -41.08 -16.43 -1.16
N ASN A 961 -39.93 -16.59 -1.80
CA ASN A 961 -39.46 -17.89 -2.26
C ASN A 961 -39.06 -18.79 -1.08
N ILE A 962 -39.50 -20.05 -1.14
CA ILE A 962 -39.10 -21.13 -0.23
C ILE A 962 -37.86 -21.83 -0.82
N ILE A 963 -36.99 -22.35 0.05
CA ILE A 963 -35.84 -23.15 -0.37
C ILE A 963 -36.31 -24.55 -0.77
N PRO A 964 -36.15 -24.97 -2.04
CA PRO A 964 -36.67 -26.26 -2.49
C PRO A 964 -35.92 -27.43 -1.86
N SER A 965 -36.65 -28.49 -1.50
CA SER A 965 -36.08 -29.71 -0.91
C SER A 965 -35.25 -30.55 -1.89
N GLU A 966 -35.45 -30.35 -3.19
CA GLU A 966 -34.75 -31.03 -4.28
C GLU A 966 -33.33 -30.48 -4.55
N THR A 967 -32.95 -29.35 -3.94
CA THR A 967 -31.60 -28.79 -4.10
C THR A 967 -30.63 -29.35 -3.05
N ILE A 968 -29.34 -29.38 -3.39
CA ILE A 968 -28.32 -29.99 -2.52
C ILE A 968 -27.61 -28.98 -1.64
N LEU A 969 -27.30 -27.82 -2.19
CA LEU A 969 -26.60 -26.76 -1.48
C LEU A 969 -27.51 -25.55 -1.37
N THR A 970 -27.46 -24.90 -0.22
CA THR A 970 -28.15 -23.62 0.03
C THR A 970 -27.11 -22.59 0.44
N MET A 971 -27.22 -21.38 -0.10
CA MET A 971 -26.34 -20.27 0.27
C MET A 971 -26.86 -19.60 1.54
N LYS A 972 -25.97 -19.41 2.50
CA LYS A 972 -26.24 -18.74 3.77
C LYS A 972 -25.29 -17.57 3.98
N LYS A 973 -25.84 -16.43 4.40
CA LYS A 973 -25.03 -15.32 4.92
C LYS A 973 -24.93 -15.44 6.43
N GLY A 974 -23.71 -15.38 6.96
CA GLY A 974 -23.48 -15.33 8.40
C GLY A 974 -23.88 -13.97 9.00
N PRO A 975 -24.11 -13.89 10.32
CA PRO A 975 -24.42 -12.63 10.98
C PRO A 975 -23.23 -11.67 10.94
N VAL A 976 -23.53 -10.38 10.79
CA VAL A 976 -22.55 -9.28 10.76
C VAL A 976 -23.06 -8.12 11.61
N ILE A 977 -22.21 -7.65 12.52
CA ILE A 977 -22.49 -6.45 13.34
C ILE A 977 -21.75 -5.26 12.71
N TYR A 978 -22.51 -4.25 12.29
CA TYR A 978 -21.94 -3.00 11.75
C TYR A 978 -21.69 -1.97 12.85
N SER A 979 -20.88 -0.95 12.54
CA SER A 979 -20.49 0.11 13.47
C SER A 979 -21.67 0.85 14.14
N GLY A 980 -22.81 0.98 13.48
CA GLY A 980 -24.04 1.54 14.06
C GLY A 980 -24.79 0.61 15.02
N ARG A 981 -24.20 -0.53 15.42
CA ARG A 981 -24.86 -1.64 16.15
C ARG A 981 -26.10 -2.21 15.45
N LYS A 982 -26.28 -1.90 14.16
CA LYS A 982 -27.23 -2.60 13.31
C LYS A 982 -26.67 -3.99 13.06
N GLU A 983 -27.39 -4.99 13.56
CA GLU A 983 -27.07 -6.39 13.33
C GLU A 983 -27.82 -6.88 12.09
N ASP A 984 -27.07 -7.32 11.09
CA ASP A 984 -27.62 -8.17 10.05
C ASP A 984 -27.49 -9.60 10.56
N LYS A 985 -28.63 -10.18 10.97
CA LYS A 985 -28.69 -11.55 11.50
C LYS A 985 -28.28 -12.60 10.46
N GLY A 986 -28.17 -12.22 9.19
CA GLY A 986 -27.94 -13.14 8.10
C GLY A 986 -29.14 -14.07 7.89
N GLY A 987 -28.92 -15.16 7.18
CA GLY A 987 -29.96 -16.13 6.85
C GLY A 987 -29.70 -16.87 5.55
N TYR A 988 -30.68 -17.68 5.16
CA TYR A 988 -30.64 -18.51 3.97
C TYR A 988 -31.26 -17.79 2.77
N PHE A 989 -30.66 -17.95 1.60
CA PHE A 989 -31.10 -17.32 0.36
C PHE A 989 -31.70 -18.36 -0.58
N CYS A 990 -32.82 -18.01 -1.23
CA CYS A 990 -33.29 -18.78 -2.38
C CYS A 990 -32.33 -18.64 -3.57
N HIS A 991 -32.40 -19.57 -4.52
CA HIS A 991 -31.42 -19.65 -5.61
C HIS A 991 -31.50 -18.46 -6.57
N ALA A 992 -32.69 -17.86 -6.79
CA ALA A 992 -32.82 -16.62 -7.56
C ALA A 992 -32.14 -15.42 -6.89
N CYS A 993 -32.34 -15.24 -5.59
CA CYS A 993 -31.67 -14.17 -4.82
C CYS A 993 -30.15 -14.40 -4.73
N ALA A 994 -29.71 -15.66 -4.68
CA ALA A 994 -28.29 -15.99 -4.74
C ALA A 994 -27.70 -15.63 -6.12
N GLU A 995 -28.34 -16.00 -7.23
CA GLU A 995 -27.89 -15.70 -8.60
C GLU A 995 -27.74 -14.19 -8.85
N GLN A 996 -28.69 -13.37 -8.40
CA GLN A 996 -28.59 -11.91 -8.52
C GLN A 996 -27.34 -11.32 -7.87
N ARG A 997 -26.80 -11.97 -6.82
CA ARG A 997 -25.67 -11.48 -6.01
C ARG A 997 -24.35 -12.12 -6.42
N VAL A 998 -24.25 -13.44 -6.39
CA VAL A 998 -23.02 -14.19 -6.68
C VAL A 998 -22.91 -14.67 -8.12
N GLY A 999 -23.90 -14.36 -8.97
CA GLY A 999 -23.86 -14.65 -10.40
C GLY A 999 -23.80 -16.15 -10.68
N PRO A 1000 -22.96 -16.58 -11.65
CA PRO A 1000 -22.86 -17.98 -12.07
C PRO A 1000 -22.49 -18.99 -10.98
N LEU A 1001 -21.91 -18.56 -9.85
CA LEU A 1001 -21.67 -19.45 -8.71
C LEU A 1001 -22.96 -20.03 -8.14
N ALA A 1002 -24.11 -19.37 -8.31
CA ALA A 1002 -25.40 -19.90 -7.88
C ALA A 1002 -25.79 -21.21 -8.61
N PHE A 1003 -25.31 -21.43 -9.83
CA PHE A 1003 -25.59 -22.66 -10.59
C PHE A 1003 -24.88 -23.91 -10.03
N LEU A 1004 -23.96 -23.74 -9.07
CA LEU A 1004 -23.44 -24.86 -8.26
C LEU A 1004 -24.50 -25.40 -7.28
N THR A 1005 -25.51 -24.59 -6.96
CA THR A 1005 -26.53 -24.92 -5.94
C THR A 1005 -27.83 -25.45 -6.54
N ALA A 1006 -28.22 -24.95 -7.72
CA ALA A 1006 -29.47 -25.30 -8.41
C ALA A 1006 -29.27 -25.29 -9.93
N SER A 1007 -30.15 -25.97 -10.68
CA SER A 1007 -30.09 -25.94 -12.15
C SER A 1007 -30.62 -24.62 -12.69
N PRO A 1008 -30.20 -24.18 -13.90
CA PRO A 1008 -30.69 -22.92 -14.48
C PRO A 1008 -32.22 -22.89 -14.60
N GLU A 1009 -32.86 -24.00 -14.95
CA GLU A 1009 -34.32 -24.08 -15.11
C GLU A 1009 -35.04 -23.76 -13.80
N LEU A 1010 -34.57 -24.31 -12.68
CA LEU A 1010 -35.13 -24.08 -11.35
C LEU A 1010 -34.90 -22.63 -10.87
N ILE A 1011 -33.75 -22.04 -11.20
CA ILE A 1011 -33.45 -20.65 -10.82
C ILE A 1011 -34.34 -19.69 -11.60
N PHE A 1012 -34.56 -19.93 -12.89
CA PHE A 1012 -35.38 -19.06 -13.73
C PHE A 1012 -36.89 -19.23 -13.50
N SER A 1013 -37.33 -20.36 -12.93
CA SER A 1013 -38.74 -20.52 -12.52
C SER A 1013 -39.08 -19.78 -11.23
N MET A 1014 -38.08 -19.37 -10.43
CA MET A 1014 -38.30 -18.60 -9.19
C MET A 1014 -38.51 -17.11 -9.47
N GLU A 1015 -39.37 -16.48 -8.67
CA GLU A 1015 -39.59 -15.04 -8.76
C GLU A 1015 -38.33 -14.26 -8.39
N ARG A 1016 -37.93 -13.32 -9.25
CA ARG A 1016 -36.82 -12.40 -9.00
C ARG A 1016 -37.29 -11.24 -8.14
N THR A 1017 -36.67 -11.10 -6.97
CA THR A 1017 -36.97 -9.99 -6.05
C THR A 1017 -36.13 -8.76 -6.39
N PHE A 1018 -36.75 -7.59 -6.35
CA PHE A 1018 -36.06 -6.30 -6.38
C PHE A 1018 -36.22 -5.64 -5.01
N GLU A 1019 -35.09 -5.36 -4.34
CA GLU A 1019 -35.12 -4.74 -3.02
C GLU A 1019 -35.40 -3.25 -3.12
N ASP A 1020 -36.32 -2.76 -2.29
CA ASP A 1020 -36.52 -1.32 -2.07
C ASP A 1020 -35.26 -0.69 -1.47
N LEU A 1021 -34.79 0.38 -2.11
CA LEU A 1021 -33.64 1.13 -1.64
C LEU A 1021 -34.05 2.12 -0.56
N GLU A 1022 -33.70 1.83 0.70
CA GLU A 1022 -33.76 2.81 1.79
C GLU A 1022 -32.62 3.84 1.65
N LEU A 1023 -32.74 4.75 0.68
CA LEU A 1023 -31.84 5.90 0.57
C LEU A 1023 -32.17 6.91 1.68
N PRO A 1024 -31.16 7.43 2.42
CA PRO A 1024 -31.38 8.55 3.32
C PRO A 1024 -32.08 9.70 2.59
N ARG A 1025 -33.09 10.34 3.21
CA ARG A 1025 -33.94 11.36 2.55
C ARG A 1025 -33.17 12.45 1.78
N HIS A 1026 -32.00 12.83 2.28
CA HIS A 1026 -31.13 13.84 1.64
C HIS A 1026 -30.40 13.30 0.39
N GLU A 1027 -29.99 12.04 0.40
CA GLU A 1027 -29.41 11.36 -0.77
C GLU A 1027 -30.51 11.05 -1.80
N ALA A 1028 -31.68 10.59 -1.34
CA ALA A 1028 -32.85 10.36 -2.20
C ALA A 1028 -33.28 11.64 -2.95
N GLN A 1029 -33.31 12.79 -2.27
CA GLN A 1029 -33.62 14.08 -2.90
C GLN A 1029 -32.57 14.50 -3.94
N LEU A 1030 -31.29 14.25 -3.68
CA LEU A 1030 -30.22 14.52 -4.65
C LEU A 1030 -30.33 13.61 -5.89
N PHE A 1031 -30.67 12.34 -5.73
CA PHE A 1031 -30.86 11.40 -6.84
C PHE A 1031 -32.18 11.56 -7.60
N ILE A 1032 -33.14 12.33 -7.07
CA ILE A 1032 -34.41 12.66 -7.75
C ILE A 1032 -34.29 13.98 -8.55
N VAL A 1033 -33.35 14.86 -8.16
CA VAL A 1033 -33.13 16.17 -8.81
C VAL A 1033 -32.15 16.08 -9.99
N PHE A 1034 -31.33 15.03 -10.06
CA PHE A 1034 -30.44 14.71 -11.18
C PHE A 1034 -30.92 13.44 -11.88
#